data_AF-A0AAU9VSY6-F1
#
_entry.id   AF-A0AAU9VSY6-F1
#
_cell.length_a   1.000
_cell.length_b   1.000
_cell.length_c   1.000
_cell.angle_alpha   90.00
_cell.angle_beta   90.00
_cell.angle_gamma   90.00
#
_symmetry.space_group_name_H-M   'P 1'
#
loop_
_entity.id
_entity.type
_entity.pdbx_description
1 polymer ?
#
loop_
_entity_poly.entity_id
_entity_poly.type
_entity_poly.pdbx_seq_one_letter_code
_entity_poly.pdbx_strand_id
1 'polypeptide(L)'
;MADINIAGVVSIVVFYLLILLVGLWAARRRKEGEEEAMLAGRSIGIFVGTFTMTATWVGGGYINGTAEVVFDSTQGLVWTQAPWGYALSLVIGGLAFAKIMRKKEYFTMLDPFQEKYGPRMGGLLYIPALLGEIFWSAAILAALGATISVVISLNETTSVIVSACIAIFYTLIGGLYSVAYTDVIQLICIFVGLWLSIPFAMTHSAVSSISDTSTQWVGEWSNTYVGVWLDYALLLTFGGIPWQVYFQRVLSCKTAAKAQGLSFAASFGCLLMAIPAVLIGAIGRSADWTRTDFFEPSGNATNQTAEFKKSLVLPMVLQYLTPTAVSFIGLGAVSAAVMSSADSSILSASSMFSRNVYKLIFRQKASEKEVVWVMRIAIFGVGAAATAMALAVGSIYSLWALCSDLVYVILFPQLCCVIYFDGTNTYGSFMGYVLGMVLRIGGGEDKIGIPPFIKYPYYNDLDGQLFPFRTLAMVVSFVTIVVVSYLLKFLFEREIVPLKFDFLRCFRRYDLEKQTGNKDQGTGNGERCNRKRRPHPNMADINVAGVVAIVLFYLLILAIGLWAARRRKDNEEETMLAGRSIGMVVGTFTLTATWVGGGYINGTAEVLYDKDQGLVWAQAPWGYALSLGLGGLLFAKIMRQREYITMIDPFQERYGPRMGGLLYIPALLGEVFWSGAILSALGATVSVVINLDRFTSVVVSACIAIFYTLMGGLYSVAYTDVIQLICIFVGLWLSIPFAMTHKAVSSITEDSGKWVGEIPTAKIGVWLDYAMLLICGGLPWQVYFQRVLSCKTPGKARILSLNASFGCMFMAVPAILIGAIGASTDWTQTSFYKPPEGNITNQTASVYVDKTLILPMVLQYLTPTAVSFIGLGAVSAAVMSSTDSSMLSASSMFAHNIYKLIFRQKASEKEVVWVMRFAIFGVGAAATAMALSVGSIYVLFHLCSDLVFVILFPQLCCVIYFKASNTYGSIAGYIFGLFLRVGGGEDKIGFHPFIKYPFYDEVKGQLFPFRTLSMIVSFSTIVSVSFLAKYLFEREIIPLKYDFLNAFRKSEEEKEQTKPAEEKFIMKDYQDNKI
;
A
#
# COMPACT_ATOMS: atom_id res chain seq x y z
N MET A 1 -14.25 19.90 -33.11
CA MET A 1 -13.50 19.67 -31.86
C MET A 1 -13.80 18.24 -31.46
N ALA A 2 -12.82 17.45 -31.04
CA ALA A 2 -13.09 16.06 -30.64
C ALA A 2 -13.84 16.07 -29.30
N ASP A 3 -14.95 15.33 -29.22
CA ASP A 3 -15.76 15.28 -28.01
C ASP A 3 -14.98 14.63 -26.87
N ILE A 4 -15.03 15.28 -25.70
CA ILE A 4 -14.42 14.77 -24.49
C ILE A 4 -15.30 13.61 -24.01
N ASN A 5 -14.74 12.42 -23.81
CA ASN A 5 -15.48 11.27 -23.28
C ASN A 5 -15.82 11.53 -21.81
N ILE A 6 -16.89 12.28 -21.52
CA ILE A 6 -17.28 12.68 -20.17
C ILE A 6 -17.49 11.45 -19.27
N ALA A 7 -17.92 10.31 -19.79
CA ALA A 7 -18.05 9.09 -19.00
C ALA A 7 -16.68 8.52 -18.61
N GLY A 8 -15.72 8.45 -19.53
CA GLY A 8 -14.35 8.05 -19.22
C GLY A 8 -13.62 9.09 -18.36
N VAL A 9 -13.83 10.39 -18.59
CA VAL A 9 -13.34 11.47 -17.73
C VAL A 9 -13.89 11.26 -16.35
N VAL A 10 -15.21 11.28 -16.17
CA VAL A 10 -15.89 11.02 -14.89
C VAL A 10 -15.41 9.71 -14.31
N SER A 11 -15.14 8.66 -15.10
CA SER A 11 -14.52 7.41 -14.64
C SER A 11 -13.10 7.57 -14.12
N ILE A 12 -12.22 8.30 -14.78
CA ILE A 12 -10.84 8.53 -14.32
C ILE A 12 -10.86 9.42 -13.08
N VAL A 13 -11.68 10.48 -13.12
CA VAL A 13 -12.33 11.32 -12.07
C VAL A 13 -13.11 10.46 -11.04
N VAL A 14 -13.15 9.13 -11.21
CA VAL A 14 -13.77 8.07 -10.39
C VAL A 14 -12.86 6.83 -10.29
N PHE A 15 -11.60 6.93 -10.71
CA PHE A 15 -10.60 5.88 -10.62
C PHE A 15 -9.18 6.35 -10.26
N TYR A 16 -9.01 7.50 -9.58
CA TYR A 16 -7.79 7.79 -8.75
C TYR A 16 -7.96 8.29 -7.28
N LEU A 17 -8.81 9.24 -6.87
CA LEU A 17 -9.09 9.48 -5.44
C LEU A 17 -9.76 8.31 -4.70
N LEU A 18 -10.34 7.30 -5.33
CA LEU A 18 -10.62 5.93 -4.79
C LEU A 18 -9.54 4.93 -4.94
N ILE A 19 -8.39 5.59 -5.03
CA ILE A 19 -7.04 5.25 -4.71
C ILE A 19 -6.73 6.25 -3.48
N LEU A 20 -7.13 7.54 -3.37
CA LEU A 20 -7.09 8.37 -2.07
C LEU A 20 -8.03 8.13 -0.82
N LEU A 21 -9.34 7.81 -0.79
CA LEU A 21 -9.94 6.91 0.27
C LEU A 21 -9.43 5.51 -0.02
N VAL A 22 -8.14 5.39 -0.22
CA VAL A 22 -7.31 4.26 0.11
C VAL A 22 -5.88 4.71 0.46
N GLY A 23 -5.66 6.04 0.62
CA GLY A 23 -4.53 6.74 1.26
C GLY A 23 -4.82 7.86 2.32
N LEU A 24 -6.06 8.29 2.67
CA LEU A 24 -6.41 8.97 3.97
C LEU A 24 -7.49 8.36 5.05
N TRP A 25 -8.00 7.08 5.00
CA TRP A 25 -8.27 5.89 6.00
C TRP A 25 -7.45 4.48 6.25
N ALA A 26 -6.38 3.68 5.91
CA ALA A 26 -4.97 3.39 5.39
C ALA A 26 -3.64 4.30 5.40
N ALA A 27 -3.23 5.08 6.42
CA ALA A 27 -1.99 5.92 6.35
C ALA A 27 -1.17 6.19 7.62
N ARG A 28 -1.84 6.29 8.75
CA ARG A 28 -1.27 6.73 10.00
C ARG A 28 -0.87 5.54 10.89
N ARG A 29 -0.70 4.36 10.28
CA ARG A 29 -0.10 3.09 10.76
C ARG A 29 1.08 2.69 9.90
N ARG A 30 1.64 3.73 9.28
CA ARG A 30 3.05 3.96 9.25
C ARG A 30 3.34 5.19 10.11
N LYS A 31 4.50 5.29 10.74
CA LYS A 31 5.52 4.22 10.79
C LYS A 31 6.89 4.79 10.99
N GLU A 32 7.10 5.36 12.15
CA GLU A 32 8.20 6.26 12.42
C GLU A 32 9.21 5.54 13.30
N GLY A 33 10.30 5.17 12.66
CA GLY A 33 10.55 3.75 12.57
C GLY A 33 10.84 3.40 11.12
N GLU A 34 12.11 3.17 10.83
CA GLU A 34 12.60 2.83 9.50
C GLU A 34 12.03 1.50 9.01
N GLU A 35 11.84 0.55 9.93
CA GLU A 35 11.29 -0.78 9.64
C GLU A 35 9.86 -0.74 9.10
N GLU A 36 9.09 0.31 9.37
CA GLU A 36 7.73 0.43 8.85
C GLU A 36 7.62 1.32 7.62
N ALA A 37 8.46 2.34 7.55
CA ALA A 37 8.78 3.03 6.31
C ALA A 37 9.08 2.04 5.20
N MET A 38 9.87 1.03 5.52
CA MET A 38 10.40 0.14 4.51
C MET A 38 9.68 -1.20 4.45
N LEU A 39 9.30 -1.80 5.58
CA LEU A 39 8.81 -3.18 5.67
C LEU A 39 7.47 -3.36 6.40
N ALA A 40 6.64 -2.33 6.55
CA ALA A 40 5.31 -2.50 7.15
C ALA A 40 5.35 -3.33 8.45
N GLY A 41 6.17 -2.83 9.39
CA GLY A 41 7.11 -3.57 10.22
C GLY A 41 6.82 -5.06 10.37
N ARG A 42 7.27 -5.81 9.36
CA ARG A 42 7.22 -7.28 9.35
C ARG A 42 5.88 -7.82 9.77
N SER A 43 4.76 -7.24 9.32
CA SER A 43 3.48 -7.84 9.66
C SER A 43 2.36 -8.08 8.62
N ILE A 44 2.44 -7.67 7.35
CA ILE A 44 1.37 -7.89 6.32
C ILE A 44 0.95 -9.38 6.17
N GLY A 45 -0.32 -9.71 5.84
CA GLY A 45 -1.13 -10.90 6.24
C GLY A 45 -1.13 -12.32 5.51
N ILE A 46 -2.05 -13.31 5.85
CA ILE A 46 -2.72 -14.43 5.01
C ILE A 46 -4.39 -14.87 4.92
N PHE A 47 -5.71 -14.29 4.80
CA PHE A 47 -6.76 -13.23 4.19
C PHE A 47 -6.76 -11.69 3.62
N VAL A 48 -6.49 -10.52 4.29
CA VAL A 48 -5.58 -9.36 3.81
C VAL A 48 -4.81 -9.56 2.47
N GLY A 49 -3.53 -9.98 2.49
CA GLY A 49 -2.58 -10.14 1.42
C GLY A 49 -2.39 -11.35 0.44
N THR A 50 -2.62 -11.25 -0.90
CA THR A 50 -2.23 -12.08 -2.08
C THR A 50 -2.05 -11.17 -3.32
N PHE A 51 -2.92 -10.17 -3.55
CA PHE A 51 -2.80 -9.19 -4.66
C PHE A 51 -1.92 -7.90 -4.57
N THR A 52 -0.81 -7.81 -3.82
CA THR A 52 0.23 -6.75 -3.96
C THR A 52 1.36 -7.37 -4.74
N MET A 53 1.97 -8.42 -4.21
CA MET A 53 2.56 -9.49 -5.02
C MET A 53 1.65 -10.12 -6.11
N THR A 54 0.37 -9.72 -6.26
CA THR A 54 -0.26 -9.66 -7.60
C THR A 54 -0.20 -8.26 -8.21
N ALA A 55 -0.93 -7.22 -7.75
CA ALA A 55 -1.06 -5.94 -8.51
C ALA A 55 0.21 -5.08 -8.64
N THR A 56 1.15 -5.14 -7.69
CA THR A 56 2.54 -4.71 -7.89
C THR A 56 3.06 -5.23 -9.23
N TRP A 57 2.83 -6.50 -9.57
CA TRP A 57 3.18 -7.08 -10.88
C TRP A 57 2.12 -6.87 -11.96
N VAL A 58 0.84 -7.03 -11.61
CA VAL A 58 -0.35 -6.85 -12.46
C VAL A 58 -0.73 -5.37 -12.54
N GLY A 59 0.26 -4.59 -12.98
CA GLY A 59 0.12 -3.18 -13.28
C GLY A 59 -0.26 -2.92 -14.73
N GLY A 60 -0.23 -1.65 -15.11
CA GLY A 60 -0.56 -1.17 -16.45
C GLY A 60 0.36 -1.75 -17.52
N GLY A 61 1.67 -1.82 -17.27
CA GLY A 61 2.61 -2.47 -18.19
C GLY A 61 2.38 -3.97 -18.37
N TYR A 62 1.78 -4.65 -17.37
CA TYR A 62 1.43 -6.07 -17.44
C TYR A 62 0.10 -6.29 -18.15
N ILE A 63 -0.94 -5.52 -17.82
CA ILE A 63 -2.29 -5.66 -18.40
C ILE A 63 -2.33 -5.12 -19.83
N ASN A 64 -1.93 -3.86 -20.03
CA ASN A 64 -1.93 -3.25 -21.36
C ASN A 64 -0.92 -3.97 -22.26
N GLY A 65 0.25 -4.34 -21.72
CA GLY A 65 1.24 -5.14 -22.43
C GLY A 65 0.74 -6.54 -22.80
N THR A 66 0.03 -7.25 -21.92
CA THR A 66 -0.60 -8.55 -22.24
C THR A 66 -1.61 -8.40 -23.39
N ALA A 67 -2.46 -7.37 -23.37
CA ALA A 67 -3.42 -7.14 -24.44
C ALA A 67 -2.77 -6.65 -25.74
N GLU A 68 -1.73 -5.82 -25.67
CA GLU A 68 -0.93 -5.36 -26.81
C GLU A 68 -0.24 -6.53 -27.52
N VAL A 69 0.37 -7.46 -26.76
CA VAL A 69 1.03 -8.66 -27.27
C VAL A 69 0.03 -9.63 -27.91
N VAL A 70 -1.14 -9.87 -27.29
CA VAL A 70 -2.19 -10.74 -27.87
C VAL A 70 -2.86 -10.10 -29.09
N PHE A 71 -2.93 -8.76 -29.15
CA PHE A 71 -3.42 -8.03 -30.32
C PHE A 71 -2.41 -8.04 -31.49
N ASP A 72 -1.11 -8.08 -31.20
CA ASP A 72 -0.09 -8.11 -32.24
C ASP A 72 -0.06 -9.47 -32.96
N SER A 73 -0.49 -9.49 -34.22
CA SER A 73 -0.51 -10.71 -35.04
C SER A 73 0.87 -11.31 -35.34
N THR A 74 1.96 -10.64 -34.96
CA THR A 74 3.32 -11.20 -35.00
C THR A 74 3.70 -11.95 -33.71
N GLN A 75 2.90 -11.84 -32.65
CA GLN A 75 3.22 -12.33 -31.31
C GLN A 75 2.08 -13.20 -30.72
N GLY A 76 0.89 -12.64 -30.52
CA GLY A 76 -0.25 -13.36 -29.99
C GLY A 76 -0.05 -13.97 -28.59
N LEU A 77 -0.90 -14.91 -28.24
CA LEU A 77 -0.83 -15.66 -26.98
C LEU A 77 0.50 -16.42 -26.78
N VAL A 78 1.10 -16.97 -27.84
CA VAL A 78 2.38 -17.71 -27.79
C VAL A 78 3.54 -16.89 -27.21
N TRP A 79 3.54 -15.58 -27.44
CA TRP A 79 4.55 -14.65 -26.94
C TRP A 79 4.15 -13.93 -25.64
N THR A 80 2.95 -14.21 -25.11
CA THR A 80 2.43 -13.64 -23.87
C THR A 80 3.07 -14.31 -22.65
N GLN A 81 4.35 -14.02 -22.43
CA GLN A 81 5.15 -14.65 -21.37
C GLN A 81 4.98 -14.02 -19.98
N ALA A 82 4.68 -12.72 -19.93
CA ALA A 82 4.61 -11.94 -18.69
C ALA A 82 3.79 -12.62 -17.57
N PRO A 83 2.61 -13.21 -17.84
CA PRO A 83 1.78 -13.77 -16.78
C PRO A 83 2.38 -14.98 -16.08
N TRP A 84 2.84 -15.97 -16.84
CA TRP A 84 3.37 -17.20 -16.27
C TRP A 84 4.83 -17.06 -15.84
N GLY A 85 5.61 -16.18 -16.49
CA GLY A 85 6.99 -15.86 -16.10
C GLY A 85 7.05 -15.23 -14.72
N TYR A 86 6.29 -14.15 -14.47
CA TYR A 86 6.24 -13.55 -13.13
C TYR A 86 5.51 -14.42 -12.11
N ALA A 87 4.52 -15.22 -12.52
CA ALA A 87 3.96 -16.23 -11.66
C ALA A 87 5.03 -17.23 -11.16
N LEU A 88 5.86 -17.76 -12.06
CA LEU A 88 6.93 -18.70 -11.72
C LEU A 88 8.06 -18.04 -10.92
N SER A 89 8.40 -16.78 -11.22
CA SER A 89 9.31 -15.95 -10.42
C SER A 89 8.92 -15.91 -8.97
N LEU A 90 7.63 -15.67 -8.70
CA LEU A 90 7.10 -15.73 -7.35
C LEU A 90 7.32 -17.13 -6.78
N VAL A 91 6.81 -18.20 -7.39
CA VAL A 91 6.92 -19.57 -6.84
C VAL A 91 8.36 -19.94 -6.45
N ILE A 92 9.33 -19.64 -7.31
CA ILE A 92 10.76 -19.89 -7.07
C ILE A 92 11.30 -18.96 -5.97
N GLY A 93 11.00 -17.66 -6.03
CA GLY A 93 11.35 -16.67 -5.01
C GLY A 93 10.91 -17.12 -3.60
N GLY A 94 9.70 -17.66 -3.51
CA GLY A 94 9.12 -18.19 -2.28
C GLY A 94 9.86 -19.43 -1.79
N LEU A 95 9.91 -20.47 -2.62
CA LEU A 95 10.54 -21.75 -2.29
C LEU A 95 12.00 -21.58 -1.83
N ALA A 96 12.76 -20.76 -2.53
CA ALA A 96 14.18 -20.55 -2.26
C ALA A 96 14.43 -19.43 -1.23
N PHE A 97 14.26 -18.18 -1.64
CA PHE A 97 14.84 -17.03 -0.94
C PHE A 97 13.99 -16.55 0.22
N ALA A 98 12.66 -16.55 0.07
CA ALA A 98 11.78 -15.83 0.97
C ALA A 98 11.90 -16.31 2.43
N LYS A 99 12.01 -17.64 2.61
CA LYS A 99 12.25 -18.27 3.93
C LYS A 99 13.48 -17.70 4.63
N ILE A 100 14.59 -17.58 3.89
CA ILE A 100 15.91 -17.27 4.43
C ILE A 100 16.02 -15.76 4.68
N MET A 101 15.64 -14.97 3.67
CA MET A 101 15.59 -13.52 3.73
C MET A 101 14.78 -13.05 4.94
N ARG A 102 13.58 -13.63 5.15
CA ARG A 102 12.78 -13.29 6.33
C ARG A 102 13.34 -13.88 7.62
N LYS A 103 13.91 -15.09 7.66
CA LYS A 103 14.58 -15.59 8.88
C LYS A 103 15.69 -14.66 9.39
N LYS A 104 16.43 -14.02 8.47
CA LYS A 104 17.56 -13.13 8.79
C LYS A 104 17.19 -11.68 9.17
N GLU A 105 15.90 -11.34 9.20
CA GLU A 105 15.43 -10.03 9.70
C GLU A 105 16.03 -8.81 8.96
N TYR A 106 16.24 -8.93 7.65
CA TYR A 106 16.73 -7.84 6.80
C TYR A 106 15.69 -6.73 6.58
N PHE A 107 16.15 -5.50 6.27
CA PHE A 107 15.28 -4.35 5.95
C PHE A 107 15.04 -4.16 4.45
N THR A 108 15.95 -4.65 3.61
CA THR A 108 15.84 -4.61 2.14
C THR A 108 16.41 -5.87 1.52
N MET A 109 16.12 -6.03 0.23
CA MET A 109 16.90 -6.85 -0.70
C MET A 109 18.40 -6.62 -0.54
N LEU A 110 18.90 -5.37 -0.43
CA LEU A 110 20.33 -5.03 -0.40
C LEU A 110 21.05 -5.25 0.94
N ASP A 111 20.33 -5.36 2.07
CA ASP A 111 20.90 -5.62 3.39
C ASP A 111 21.85 -6.86 3.43
N PRO A 112 21.47 -8.06 2.92
CA PRO A 112 22.38 -9.22 2.85
C PRO A 112 23.69 -8.92 2.09
N PHE A 113 23.62 -8.13 1.04
CA PHE A 113 24.80 -7.75 0.24
C PHE A 113 25.70 -6.78 1.03
N GLN A 114 25.13 -5.90 1.85
CA GLN A 114 25.90 -5.01 2.71
C GLN A 114 26.46 -5.72 3.96
N GLU A 115 25.78 -6.73 4.48
CA GLU A 115 26.30 -7.62 5.54
C GLU A 115 27.53 -8.39 5.04
N LYS A 116 27.45 -9.00 3.85
CA LYS A 116 28.47 -9.93 3.34
C LYS A 116 29.59 -9.27 2.51
N TYR A 117 29.26 -8.26 1.71
CA TYR A 117 30.21 -7.59 0.81
C TYR A 117 30.57 -6.16 1.26
N GLY A 118 29.96 -5.68 2.36
CA GLY A 118 30.20 -4.36 2.93
C GLY A 118 29.38 -3.23 2.30
N PRO A 119 29.27 -2.08 2.99
CA PRO A 119 28.33 -1.02 2.62
C PRO A 119 28.60 -0.42 1.24
N ARG A 120 29.88 -0.28 0.84
CA ARG A 120 30.29 0.25 -0.47
C ARG A 120 29.78 -0.61 -1.63
N MET A 121 29.88 -1.94 -1.55
CA MET A 121 29.46 -2.82 -2.64
C MET A 121 27.93 -2.88 -2.76
N GLY A 122 27.19 -2.88 -1.64
CA GLY A 122 25.74 -2.72 -1.69
C GLY A 122 25.29 -1.35 -2.25
N GLY A 123 26.09 -0.30 -2.05
CA GLY A 123 25.88 1.01 -2.71
C GLY A 123 26.08 0.97 -4.23
N LEU A 124 26.98 0.13 -4.73
CA LEU A 124 27.17 -0.10 -6.17
C LEU A 124 26.04 -0.98 -6.75
N LEU A 125 25.59 -1.99 -6.00
CA LEU A 125 24.45 -2.87 -6.34
C LEU A 125 23.09 -2.14 -6.27
N TYR A 126 23.00 -1.04 -5.51
CA TYR A 126 21.83 -0.16 -5.56
C TYR A 126 21.62 0.50 -6.94
N ILE A 127 22.68 0.73 -7.73
CA ILE A 127 22.56 1.40 -9.04
C ILE A 127 21.67 0.60 -10.03
N PRO A 128 21.93 -0.68 -10.35
CA PRO A 128 21.04 -1.45 -11.22
C PRO A 128 19.65 -1.66 -10.61
N ALA A 129 19.51 -1.68 -9.28
CA ALA A 129 18.20 -1.74 -8.63
C ALA A 129 17.40 -0.45 -8.90
N LEU A 130 17.99 0.71 -8.64
CA LEU A 130 17.39 2.02 -8.91
C LEU A 130 17.03 2.20 -10.40
N LEU A 131 17.89 1.77 -11.32
CA LEU A 131 17.61 1.87 -12.76
C LEU A 131 16.42 0.99 -13.15
N GLY A 132 16.32 -0.23 -12.62
CA GLY A 132 15.15 -1.09 -12.81
C GLY A 132 13.86 -0.41 -12.36
N GLU A 133 13.82 0.07 -11.11
CA GLU A 133 12.65 0.76 -10.56
C GLU A 133 12.31 2.05 -11.36
N ILE A 134 13.31 2.86 -11.77
CA ILE A 134 13.06 4.06 -12.60
C ILE A 134 12.47 3.71 -13.96
N PHE A 135 13.04 2.74 -14.69
CA PHE A 135 12.52 2.35 -16.01
C PHE A 135 11.13 1.73 -15.91
N TRP A 136 10.89 0.94 -14.86
CA TRP A 136 9.58 0.36 -14.61
C TRP A 136 8.55 1.44 -14.31
N SER A 137 8.82 2.32 -13.33
CA SER A 137 7.97 3.48 -13.04
C SER A 137 7.75 4.35 -14.27
N ALA A 138 8.73 4.51 -15.14
CA ALA A 138 8.56 5.27 -16.38
C ALA A 138 7.58 4.59 -17.35
N ALA A 139 7.71 3.27 -17.58
CA ALA A 139 6.77 2.49 -18.40
C ALA A 139 5.34 2.63 -17.88
N ILE A 140 5.21 2.58 -16.55
CA ILE A 140 3.96 2.69 -15.82
C ILE A 140 3.35 4.09 -15.98
N LEU A 141 4.10 5.15 -15.68
CA LEU A 141 3.63 6.53 -15.81
C LEU A 141 3.25 6.88 -17.26
N ALA A 142 3.96 6.33 -18.25
CA ALA A 142 3.63 6.43 -19.67
C ALA A 142 2.32 5.69 -20.01
N ALA A 143 2.13 4.45 -19.56
CA ALA A 143 0.88 3.69 -19.77
C ALA A 143 -0.33 4.38 -19.14
N LEU A 144 -0.12 5.07 -18.03
CA LEU A 144 -1.15 5.84 -17.35
C LEU A 144 -1.52 7.11 -18.12
N GLY A 145 -0.52 7.90 -18.52
CA GLY A 145 -0.74 9.10 -19.35
C GLY A 145 -1.34 8.78 -20.72
N ALA A 146 -0.96 7.65 -21.31
CA ALA A 146 -1.59 7.11 -22.51
C ALA A 146 -3.09 6.82 -22.28
N THR A 147 -3.44 6.13 -21.19
CA THR A 147 -4.83 5.84 -20.81
C THR A 147 -5.64 7.12 -20.56
N ILE A 148 -5.08 8.13 -19.88
CA ILE A 148 -5.73 9.45 -19.72
C ILE A 148 -5.90 10.17 -21.07
N SER A 149 -4.90 10.12 -21.96
CA SER A 149 -4.94 10.87 -23.23
C SER A 149 -6.08 10.44 -24.15
N VAL A 150 -6.32 9.12 -24.27
CA VAL A 150 -7.45 8.52 -25.02
C VAL A 150 -8.81 8.96 -24.47
N VAL A 151 -8.88 9.21 -23.15
CA VAL A 151 -10.14 9.39 -22.43
C VAL A 151 -10.53 10.86 -22.23
N ILE A 152 -9.58 11.74 -22.00
CA ILE A 152 -9.84 13.18 -21.75
C ILE A 152 -9.56 14.02 -23.02
N SER A 153 -9.08 13.40 -24.11
CA SER A 153 -8.56 14.08 -25.30
C SER A 153 -7.44 15.09 -24.96
N LEU A 154 -6.73 14.85 -23.86
CA LEU A 154 -5.62 15.66 -23.37
C LEU A 154 -4.31 15.28 -24.06
N ASN A 155 -3.43 16.27 -24.23
CA ASN A 155 -2.06 16.04 -24.69
C ASN A 155 -1.36 15.01 -23.79
N GLU A 156 -0.76 13.99 -24.41
CA GLU A 156 -0.05 12.86 -23.79
C GLU A 156 0.98 13.32 -22.73
N THR A 157 1.68 14.44 -22.97
CA THR A 157 2.61 15.05 -21.99
C THR A 157 1.90 15.58 -20.75
N THR A 158 0.78 16.30 -20.91
CA THR A 158 -0.03 16.79 -19.78
C THR A 158 -0.59 15.62 -18.99
N SER A 159 -1.10 14.61 -19.70
CA SER A 159 -1.60 13.37 -19.12
C SER A 159 -0.53 12.64 -18.31
N VAL A 160 0.70 12.48 -18.81
CA VAL A 160 1.82 11.90 -18.05
C VAL A 160 2.23 12.78 -16.86
N ILE A 161 2.29 14.11 -17.01
CA ILE A 161 2.66 15.03 -15.91
C ILE A 161 1.62 15.02 -14.79
N VAL A 162 0.33 14.97 -15.11
CA VAL A 162 -0.73 14.68 -14.15
C VAL A 162 -0.46 13.31 -13.53
N SER A 163 -0.36 12.26 -14.36
CA SER A 163 -0.02 10.87 -13.98
C SER A 163 1.27 10.71 -13.18
N ALA A 164 2.07 11.76 -13.02
CA ALA A 164 3.33 11.81 -12.28
C ALA A 164 3.32 12.72 -11.05
N CYS A 165 2.87 13.97 -11.15
CA CYS A 165 2.90 14.94 -10.04
C CYS A 165 2.22 14.38 -8.80
N ILE A 166 1.10 13.73 -9.04
CA ILE A 166 0.32 13.08 -8.01
C ILE A 166 0.93 11.69 -7.71
N ALA A 167 1.56 10.99 -8.68
CA ALA A 167 2.33 9.76 -8.43
C ALA A 167 3.53 9.94 -7.47
N ILE A 168 4.04 11.15 -7.43
CA ILE A 168 5.09 11.58 -6.52
C ILE A 168 4.49 11.99 -5.18
N PHE A 169 3.50 12.88 -5.21
CA PHE A 169 2.90 13.40 -3.97
C PHE A 169 2.26 12.28 -3.15
N TYR A 170 1.60 11.32 -3.79
CA TYR A 170 1.18 10.10 -3.14
C TYR A 170 2.38 9.37 -2.58
N THR A 171 3.30 8.85 -3.40
CA THR A 171 4.38 8.02 -2.88
C THR A 171 5.19 8.69 -1.76
N LEU A 172 5.41 10.01 -1.85
CA LEU A 172 6.07 10.88 -0.85
C LEU A 172 5.49 10.65 0.53
N ILE A 173 4.17 10.57 0.51
CA ILE A 173 3.32 10.42 1.63
C ILE A 173 3.17 8.92 1.83
N GLY A 174 4.28 8.19 2.10
CA GLY A 174 4.29 6.72 1.95
C GLY A 174 5.11 5.82 2.85
N GLY A 175 5.74 4.81 2.27
CA GLY A 175 6.28 3.63 2.97
C GLY A 175 5.41 2.39 2.81
N LEU A 176 5.90 1.18 3.14
CA LEU A 176 5.27 -0.07 2.68
C LEU A 176 3.93 -0.41 3.34
N TYR A 177 3.57 0.25 4.44
CA TYR A 177 2.21 0.17 4.99
C TYR A 177 1.32 1.38 4.68
N SER A 178 1.87 2.34 3.94
CA SER A 178 1.22 2.77 2.69
C SER A 178 1.38 1.63 1.64
N VAL A 179 1.32 1.80 0.32
CA VAL A 179 1.61 0.78 -0.74
C VAL A 179 0.95 -0.63 -0.67
N ALA A 180 1.07 -1.41 0.41
CA ALA A 180 0.82 -2.84 0.36
C ALA A 180 -0.62 -3.31 0.57
N TYR A 181 -1.52 -2.58 1.25
CA TYR A 181 -2.95 -2.96 1.26
C TYR A 181 -3.74 -2.25 0.21
N THR A 182 -3.19 -1.15 -0.25
CA THR A 182 -3.33 -0.87 -1.64
C THR A 182 -2.65 -1.98 -2.46
N ASP A 183 -2.72 -1.94 -3.77
CA ASP A 183 -2.81 -3.05 -4.70
C ASP A 183 -4.13 -3.92 -4.66
N VAL A 184 -4.85 -4.15 -3.53
CA VAL A 184 -6.02 -5.11 -3.48
C VAL A 184 -7.08 -4.85 -4.53
N ILE A 185 -7.86 -3.79 -4.38
CA ILE A 185 -8.98 -3.44 -5.26
C ILE A 185 -8.49 -2.55 -6.40
N GLN A 186 -7.20 -2.34 -6.57
CA GLN A 186 -6.71 -2.26 -7.93
C GLN A 186 -6.95 -3.64 -8.51
N LEU A 187 -6.41 -4.72 -7.95
CA LEU A 187 -6.72 -6.06 -8.44
C LEU A 187 -8.22 -6.43 -8.45
N ILE A 188 -9.03 -6.15 -7.42
CA ILE A 188 -10.47 -6.46 -7.45
C ILE A 188 -11.23 -5.58 -8.45
N CYS A 189 -10.95 -4.27 -8.61
CA CYS A 189 -11.63 -3.50 -9.66
C CYS A 189 -11.10 -3.83 -11.06
N ILE A 190 -9.83 -4.19 -11.22
CA ILE A 190 -9.31 -4.79 -12.46
C ILE A 190 -10.03 -6.10 -12.75
N PHE A 191 -10.17 -6.97 -11.74
CA PHE A 191 -10.79 -8.28 -11.88
C PHE A 191 -12.25 -8.09 -12.29
N VAL A 192 -13.06 -7.41 -11.49
CA VAL A 192 -14.49 -7.22 -11.79
C VAL A 192 -14.68 -6.35 -13.04
N GLY A 193 -13.89 -5.30 -13.21
CA GLY A 193 -13.97 -4.39 -14.36
C GLY A 193 -13.66 -5.08 -15.68
N LEU A 194 -12.47 -5.69 -15.80
CA LEU A 194 -12.09 -6.39 -17.04
C LEU A 194 -12.94 -7.64 -17.27
N TRP A 195 -13.28 -8.43 -16.23
CA TRP A 195 -14.18 -9.59 -16.42
C TRP A 195 -15.57 -9.18 -16.89
N LEU A 196 -16.11 -8.04 -16.45
CA LEU A 196 -17.40 -7.56 -16.95
C LEU A 196 -17.30 -6.94 -18.36
N SER A 197 -16.17 -6.34 -18.73
CA SER A 197 -16.00 -5.80 -20.09
C SER A 197 -16.04 -6.88 -21.19
N ILE A 198 -15.57 -8.09 -20.89
CA ILE A 198 -15.51 -9.22 -21.85
C ILE A 198 -16.86 -9.56 -22.49
N PRO A 199 -17.94 -9.91 -21.75
CA PRO A 199 -19.21 -10.30 -22.36
C PRO A 199 -19.83 -9.22 -23.26
N PHE A 200 -19.63 -7.94 -22.94
CA PHE A 200 -20.13 -6.84 -23.77
C PHE A 200 -19.27 -6.63 -25.02
N ALA A 201 -17.94 -6.69 -24.88
CA ALA A 201 -17.04 -6.64 -26.03
C ALA A 201 -17.23 -7.83 -26.98
N MET A 202 -17.51 -9.03 -26.45
CA MET A 202 -17.82 -10.23 -27.26
C MET A 202 -19.21 -10.19 -27.94
N THR A 203 -20.15 -9.38 -27.46
CA THR A 203 -21.50 -9.25 -28.05
C THR A 203 -21.65 -8.04 -28.97
N HIS A 204 -20.57 -7.25 -29.15
CA HIS A 204 -20.58 -6.06 -30.00
C HIS A 204 -20.70 -6.41 -31.50
N SER A 205 -21.51 -5.65 -32.25
CA SER A 205 -21.85 -5.95 -33.65
C SER A 205 -20.68 -5.86 -34.66
N ALA A 206 -19.57 -5.23 -34.24
CA ALA A 206 -18.31 -5.15 -34.98
C ALA A 206 -17.33 -6.29 -34.62
N VAL A 207 -17.64 -7.14 -33.64
CA VAL A 207 -16.74 -8.21 -33.15
C VAL A 207 -17.17 -9.57 -33.72
N SER A 208 -16.19 -10.29 -34.24
CA SER A 208 -16.35 -11.68 -34.68
C SER A 208 -15.99 -12.68 -33.57
N SER A 209 -16.53 -13.90 -33.67
CA SER A 209 -16.30 -14.97 -32.68
C SER A 209 -14.81 -15.27 -32.52
N ILE A 210 -14.30 -15.14 -31.28
CA ILE A 210 -12.89 -15.38 -30.96
C ILE A 210 -12.43 -16.83 -31.24
N SER A 211 -13.36 -17.77 -31.38
CA SER A 211 -13.06 -19.15 -31.81
C SER A 211 -12.69 -19.21 -33.29
N ASP A 212 -13.40 -18.45 -34.11
CA ASP A 212 -13.28 -18.47 -35.57
C ASP A 212 -12.08 -17.63 -36.03
N THR A 213 -11.71 -16.61 -35.25
CA THR A 213 -10.50 -15.79 -35.43
C THR A 213 -9.28 -16.31 -34.67
N SER A 214 -9.33 -17.52 -34.09
CA SER A 214 -8.24 -18.08 -33.27
C SER A 214 -6.85 -18.03 -33.94
N THR A 215 -6.80 -18.21 -35.26
CA THR A 215 -5.58 -18.05 -36.08
C THR A 215 -4.95 -16.65 -36.07
N GLN A 216 -5.68 -15.62 -35.65
CA GLN A 216 -5.26 -14.21 -35.69
C GLN A 216 -4.69 -13.68 -34.37
N TRP A 217 -4.97 -14.36 -33.23
CA TRP A 217 -4.59 -13.89 -31.88
C TRP A 217 -3.88 -14.94 -31.02
N VAL A 218 -3.93 -16.23 -31.37
CA VAL A 218 -3.12 -17.26 -30.68
C VAL A 218 -1.62 -17.09 -31.00
N GLY A 219 -1.29 -16.71 -32.24
CA GLY A 219 0.09 -16.57 -32.73
C GLY A 219 0.72 -17.91 -33.13
N GLU A 220 1.80 -17.84 -33.91
CA GLU A 220 2.51 -19.04 -34.41
C GLU A 220 3.85 -19.24 -33.69
N TRP A 221 4.25 -20.50 -33.50
CA TRP A 221 5.54 -20.87 -32.91
C TRP A 221 6.62 -20.97 -34.00
N SER A 222 7.61 -20.07 -33.96
CA SER A 222 8.75 -20.08 -34.88
C SER A 222 10.03 -20.57 -34.21
N ASN A 223 10.64 -21.61 -34.80
CA ASN A 223 11.88 -22.21 -34.29
C ASN A 223 13.09 -21.26 -34.30
N THR A 224 13.07 -20.22 -35.15
CA THR A 224 14.15 -19.21 -35.25
C THR A 224 14.33 -18.43 -33.96
N TYR A 225 13.24 -18.09 -33.27
CA TYR A 225 13.25 -17.18 -32.12
C TYR A 225 13.23 -17.91 -30.77
N VAL A 226 13.41 -19.24 -30.74
CA VAL A 226 13.39 -20.05 -29.50
C VAL A 226 14.43 -19.57 -28.48
N GLY A 227 15.60 -19.11 -28.92
CA GLY A 227 16.61 -18.53 -28.05
C GLY A 227 16.13 -17.23 -27.37
N VAL A 228 15.52 -16.32 -28.13
CA VAL A 228 14.91 -15.06 -27.64
C VAL A 228 13.75 -15.37 -26.69
N TRP A 229 12.88 -16.31 -27.06
CA TRP A 229 11.74 -16.72 -26.25
C TRP A 229 12.20 -17.28 -24.89
N LEU A 230 13.26 -18.10 -24.87
CA LEU A 230 13.86 -18.61 -23.63
C LEU A 230 14.57 -17.52 -22.82
N ASP A 231 15.27 -16.57 -23.46
CA ASP A 231 15.94 -15.46 -22.76
C ASP A 231 14.94 -14.58 -22.00
N TYR A 232 13.83 -14.20 -22.65
CA TYR A 232 12.74 -13.47 -22.00
C TYR A 232 12.03 -14.30 -20.94
N ALA A 233 11.77 -15.59 -21.18
CA ALA A 233 11.13 -16.46 -20.20
C ALA A 233 11.97 -16.56 -18.91
N LEU A 234 13.28 -16.73 -19.04
CA LEU A 234 14.22 -16.82 -17.93
C LEU A 234 14.44 -15.45 -17.25
N LEU A 235 14.46 -14.35 -18.02
CA LEU A 235 14.53 -12.98 -17.49
C LEU A 235 13.29 -12.62 -16.66
N LEU A 236 12.08 -12.96 -17.13
CA LEU A 236 10.83 -12.74 -16.39
C LEU A 236 10.76 -13.64 -15.15
N THR A 237 11.19 -14.91 -15.28
CA THR A 237 11.17 -15.90 -14.20
C THR A 237 12.22 -15.65 -13.11
N PHE A 238 13.43 -15.21 -13.45
CA PHE A 238 14.52 -15.07 -12.47
C PHE A 238 14.91 -13.62 -12.18
N GLY A 239 14.70 -12.70 -13.12
CA GLY A 239 14.89 -11.25 -12.93
C GLY A 239 13.84 -10.61 -12.02
N GLY A 240 12.64 -11.18 -11.93
CA GLY A 240 11.60 -10.71 -11.01
C GLY A 240 11.86 -11.06 -9.53
N ILE A 241 12.72 -12.05 -9.24
CA ILE A 241 13.08 -12.45 -7.88
C ILE A 241 13.90 -11.37 -7.13
N PRO A 242 15.04 -10.87 -7.64
CA PRO A 242 15.88 -9.87 -6.96
C PRO A 242 15.28 -8.45 -6.87
N TRP A 243 13.98 -8.26 -7.09
CA TRP A 243 13.37 -6.95 -6.88
C TRP A 243 13.22 -6.60 -5.41
N GLN A 244 13.51 -5.35 -5.07
CA GLN A 244 13.16 -4.85 -3.74
C GLN A 244 11.65 -4.81 -3.60
N VAL A 245 10.83 -4.47 -4.60
CA VAL A 245 9.36 -4.61 -4.41
C VAL A 245 8.94 -6.02 -3.99
N TYR A 246 9.54 -7.08 -4.56
CA TYR A 246 9.32 -8.46 -4.12
C TYR A 246 9.80 -8.67 -2.67
N PHE A 247 11.08 -8.40 -2.41
CA PHE A 247 11.63 -8.66 -1.08
C PHE A 247 11.07 -7.78 0.02
N GLN A 248 10.55 -6.60 -0.32
CA GLN A 248 9.90 -5.68 0.56
C GLN A 248 8.61 -6.31 1.12
N ARG A 249 7.82 -7.02 0.29
CA ARG A 249 6.70 -7.83 0.79
C ARG A 249 7.21 -9.05 1.59
N VAL A 250 8.21 -9.78 1.09
CA VAL A 250 8.81 -10.95 1.79
C VAL A 250 9.35 -10.64 3.18
N LEU A 251 9.99 -9.49 3.33
CA LEU A 251 10.58 -9.05 4.58
C LEU A 251 9.52 -8.38 5.47
N SER A 252 8.48 -7.78 4.88
CA SER A 252 7.27 -7.41 5.60
C SER A 252 6.41 -8.58 6.05
N CYS A 253 6.74 -9.81 5.64
CA CYS A 253 6.10 -10.97 6.24
C CYS A 253 6.29 -10.96 7.74
N LYS A 254 5.28 -11.51 8.40
CA LYS A 254 5.44 -11.86 9.79
C LYS A 254 6.66 -12.79 10.06
N THR A 255 6.89 -13.93 9.37
CA THR A 255 8.16 -14.72 9.47
C THR A 255 8.44 -15.63 8.25
N ALA A 256 9.25 -16.67 8.40
CA ALA A 256 9.75 -17.53 7.34
C ALA A 256 8.78 -18.62 6.87
N ALA A 257 7.91 -19.17 7.74
CA ALA A 257 6.73 -19.93 7.30
C ALA A 257 5.54 -19.01 6.94
N LYS A 258 5.91 -17.81 6.50
CA LYS A 258 4.99 -16.79 6.00
C LYS A 258 5.46 -16.18 4.66
N ALA A 259 6.77 -15.99 4.56
CA ALA A 259 7.51 -15.55 3.39
C ALA A 259 7.35 -16.40 2.11
N GLN A 260 7.54 -17.72 2.17
CA GLN A 260 7.48 -18.55 0.95
C GLN A 260 6.06 -18.72 0.41
N GLY A 261 5.12 -18.71 1.35
CA GLY A 261 3.70 -18.83 1.12
C GLY A 261 3.28 -17.82 0.15
N LEU A 262 3.61 -16.56 0.51
CA LEU A 262 3.65 -15.32 -0.25
C LEU A 262 4.29 -15.43 -1.64
N SER A 263 4.55 -16.62 -2.15
CA SER A 263 4.89 -16.77 -3.54
C SER A 263 4.27 -17.96 -4.28
N PHE A 264 3.34 -18.74 -3.69
CA PHE A 264 2.55 -19.77 -4.42
C PHE A 264 1.29 -19.22 -5.11
N ALA A 265 0.08 -19.15 -4.53
CA ALA A 265 -1.17 -18.85 -5.27
C ALA A 265 -1.61 -17.37 -5.59
N ALA A 266 -0.82 -16.33 -5.33
CA ALA A 266 -0.87 -15.06 -6.10
C ALA A 266 -0.04 -15.09 -7.40
N SER A 267 0.64 -16.21 -7.68
CA SER A 267 1.13 -16.56 -9.00
C SER A 267 -0.05 -17.09 -9.81
N PHE A 268 -0.86 -17.96 -9.19
CA PHE A 268 -2.24 -18.22 -9.58
C PHE A 268 -3.06 -16.93 -9.66
N GLY A 269 -2.91 -15.98 -8.73
CA GLY A 269 -3.46 -14.62 -8.85
C GLY A 269 -3.00 -13.87 -10.10
N CYS A 270 -1.69 -13.81 -10.39
CA CYS A 270 -1.15 -13.19 -11.61
C CYS A 270 -1.74 -13.83 -12.87
N LEU A 271 -1.76 -15.17 -12.92
CA LEU A 271 -2.35 -15.96 -14.01
C LEU A 271 -3.86 -15.67 -14.18
N LEU A 272 -4.63 -15.74 -13.09
CA LEU A 272 -6.07 -15.48 -13.05
C LEU A 272 -6.42 -14.08 -13.57
N MET A 273 -5.54 -13.10 -13.34
CA MET A 273 -5.71 -11.72 -13.77
C MET A 273 -5.26 -11.42 -15.19
N ALA A 274 -4.39 -12.25 -15.76
CA ALA A 274 -4.03 -12.12 -17.16
C ALA A 274 -5.13 -12.61 -18.10
N ILE A 275 -5.99 -13.54 -17.64
CA ILE A 275 -7.07 -14.11 -18.45
C ILE A 275 -7.98 -13.01 -19.06
N PRO A 276 -8.46 -11.99 -18.30
CA PRO A 276 -9.18 -10.87 -18.90
C PRO A 276 -8.38 -10.05 -19.92
N ALA A 277 -7.09 -9.78 -19.66
CA ALA A 277 -6.26 -8.99 -20.57
C ALA A 277 -6.00 -9.73 -21.90
N VAL A 278 -5.79 -11.05 -21.83
CA VAL A 278 -5.70 -11.93 -23.01
C VAL A 278 -7.01 -11.91 -23.80
N LEU A 279 -8.15 -12.10 -23.14
CA LEU A 279 -9.45 -12.10 -23.81
C LEU A 279 -9.76 -10.75 -24.45
N ILE A 280 -9.45 -9.63 -23.79
CA ILE A 280 -9.62 -8.28 -24.34
C ILE A 280 -8.70 -8.02 -25.56
N GLY A 281 -7.45 -8.49 -25.54
CA GLY A 281 -6.56 -8.45 -26.70
C GLY A 281 -7.10 -9.26 -27.89
N ALA A 282 -7.58 -10.48 -27.63
CA ALA A 282 -8.20 -11.35 -28.64
C ALA A 282 -9.48 -10.74 -29.24
N ILE A 283 -10.33 -10.14 -28.40
CA ILE A 283 -11.55 -9.44 -28.85
C ILE A 283 -11.19 -8.22 -29.70
N GLY A 284 -10.26 -7.38 -29.24
CA GLY A 284 -9.79 -6.23 -30.01
C GLY A 284 -9.17 -6.62 -31.36
N ARG A 285 -8.53 -7.79 -31.44
CA ARG A 285 -8.00 -8.32 -32.70
C ARG A 285 -9.06 -8.93 -33.61
N SER A 286 -10.18 -9.35 -33.03
CA SER A 286 -11.36 -9.92 -33.73
C SER A 286 -12.42 -8.87 -34.09
N ALA A 287 -12.14 -7.59 -33.81
CA ALA A 287 -13.00 -6.45 -34.09
C ALA A 287 -12.70 -5.84 -35.46
N ASP A 288 -13.74 -5.60 -36.25
CA ASP A 288 -13.67 -4.74 -37.43
C ASP A 288 -13.84 -3.28 -37.01
N TRP A 289 -12.70 -2.64 -36.68
CA TRP A 289 -12.65 -1.25 -36.24
C TRP A 289 -13.25 -0.26 -37.25
N THR A 290 -13.30 -0.61 -38.56
CA THR A 290 -13.92 0.26 -39.59
C THR A 290 -15.43 0.40 -39.41
N ARG A 291 -16.05 -0.48 -38.61
CA ARG A 291 -17.47 -0.50 -38.26
C ARG A 291 -17.72 0.00 -36.84
N THR A 292 -16.85 0.85 -36.33
CA THR A 292 -16.96 1.48 -35.00
C THR A 292 -16.77 2.99 -35.09
N ASP A 293 -17.31 3.70 -34.11
CA ASP A 293 -17.30 5.18 -33.98
C ASP A 293 -15.89 5.81 -34.02
N PHE A 294 -14.84 5.00 -33.89
CA PHE A 294 -13.44 5.40 -34.09
C PHE A 294 -13.11 5.85 -35.53
N PHE A 295 -13.90 5.44 -36.53
CA PHE A 295 -13.70 5.78 -37.95
C PHE A 295 -14.89 6.49 -38.62
N GLU A 296 -15.92 6.93 -37.88
CA GLU A 296 -17.07 7.60 -38.51
C GLU A 296 -16.67 8.90 -39.24
N PRO A 297 -17.13 9.11 -40.50
CA PRO A 297 -16.71 10.23 -41.31
C PRO A 297 -17.45 11.51 -40.92
N SER A 298 -16.97 12.20 -39.86
CA SER A 298 -17.43 13.55 -39.53
C SER A 298 -17.31 14.45 -40.78
N GLY A 299 -18.42 15.06 -41.18
CA GLY A 299 -18.74 15.38 -42.58
C GLY A 299 -17.97 16.50 -43.28
N ASN A 300 -16.68 16.70 -43.00
CA ASN A 300 -15.80 17.63 -43.73
C ASN A 300 -14.29 17.24 -43.68
N ALA A 301 -13.93 15.99 -43.37
CA ALA A 301 -12.54 15.55 -43.25
C ALA A 301 -12.23 14.29 -44.08
N THR A 302 -11.94 14.46 -45.37
CA THR A 302 -11.16 13.47 -46.11
C THR A 302 -9.70 13.48 -45.62
N ASN A 303 -9.04 12.31 -45.63
CA ASN A 303 -7.63 12.11 -45.31
C ASN A 303 -7.22 12.28 -43.83
N GLN A 304 -7.77 11.45 -42.92
CA GLN A 304 -7.07 11.06 -41.70
C GLN A 304 -6.97 9.53 -41.58
N THR A 305 -5.81 8.98 -41.93
CA THR A 305 -5.40 7.64 -41.51
C THR A 305 -5.07 7.68 -40.02
N ALA A 306 -6.06 7.41 -39.16
CA ALA A 306 -5.86 7.29 -37.72
C ALA A 306 -4.95 6.07 -37.44
N GLU A 307 -3.69 6.32 -37.09
CA GLU A 307 -2.71 5.26 -36.83
C GLU A 307 -3.04 4.54 -35.52
N PHE A 308 -3.45 3.27 -35.62
CA PHE A 308 -3.84 2.45 -34.46
C PHE A 308 -2.60 2.05 -33.64
N LYS A 309 -2.20 2.90 -32.69
CA LYS A 309 -1.14 2.59 -31.71
C LYS A 309 -1.50 1.31 -30.94
N LYS A 310 -0.78 0.20 -31.15
CA LYS A 310 -1.04 -1.11 -30.51
C LYS A 310 -1.12 -1.03 -28.98
N SER A 311 -0.28 -0.22 -28.36
CA SER A 311 -0.26 0.06 -26.90
C SER A 311 -1.53 0.70 -26.33
N LEU A 312 -2.47 1.12 -27.19
CA LEU A 312 -3.78 1.67 -26.82
C LEU A 312 -4.93 0.67 -27.06
N VAL A 313 -4.66 -0.56 -27.51
CA VAL A 313 -5.73 -1.53 -27.82
C VAL A 313 -6.67 -1.75 -26.63
N LEU A 314 -6.14 -1.93 -25.43
CA LEU A 314 -6.96 -2.22 -24.26
C LEU A 314 -7.90 -1.06 -23.89
N PRO A 315 -7.46 0.21 -23.72
CA PRO A 315 -8.39 1.32 -23.56
C PRO A 315 -9.30 1.53 -24.77
N MET A 316 -8.87 1.26 -26.02
CA MET A 316 -9.76 1.36 -27.18
C MET A 316 -10.88 0.30 -27.21
N VAL A 317 -10.61 -0.96 -26.85
CA VAL A 317 -11.64 -2.01 -26.74
C VAL A 317 -12.67 -1.62 -25.68
N LEU A 318 -12.19 -1.11 -24.55
CA LEU A 318 -13.04 -0.63 -23.47
C LEU A 318 -13.85 0.62 -23.90
N GLN A 319 -13.28 1.52 -24.71
CA GLN A 319 -13.96 2.73 -25.18
C GLN A 319 -15.00 2.50 -26.28
N TYR A 320 -14.68 1.69 -27.29
CA TYR A 320 -15.46 1.62 -28.55
C TYR A 320 -16.19 0.28 -28.78
N LEU A 321 -15.91 -0.76 -27.99
CA LEU A 321 -16.57 -2.07 -28.12
C LEU A 321 -17.41 -2.44 -26.89
N THR A 322 -17.52 -1.57 -25.87
CA THR A 322 -18.39 -1.80 -24.70
C THR A 322 -19.31 -0.60 -24.45
N PRO A 323 -20.54 -0.81 -23.94
CA PRO A 323 -21.45 0.29 -23.59
C PRO A 323 -20.80 1.30 -22.65
N THR A 324 -21.16 2.57 -22.76
CA THR A 324 -20.58 3.71 -22.02
C THR A 324 -20.34 3.47 -20.52
N ALA A 325 -21.25 2.74 -19.87
CA ALA A 325 -21.19 2.38 -18.45
C ALA A 325 -20.19 1.24 -18.15
N VAL A 326 -20.06 0.28 -19.06
CA VAL A 326 -19.03 -0.77 -19.01
C VAL A 326 -17.65 -0.18 -19.32
N SER A 327 -17.60 0.70 -20.31
CA SER A 327 -16.44 1.46 -20.74
C SER A 327 -15.84 2.27 -19.61
N PHE A 328 -16.69 3.04 -18.91
CA PHE A 328 -16.37 3.78 -17.69
C PHE A 328 -15.52 2.90 -16.77
N ILE A 329 -16.05 1.78 -16.30
CA ILE A 329 -15.42 1.05 -15.19
C ILE A 329 -14.23 0.21 -15.67
N GLY A 330 -14.22 -0.26 -16.91
CA GLY A 330 -13.03 -0.84 -17.53
C GLY A 330 -11.86 0.15 -17.59
N LEU A 331 -12.07 1.31 -18.23
CA LEU A 331 -11.05 2.37 -18.35
C LEU A 331 -10.57 2.86 -16.98
N GLY A 332 -11.49 2.97 -16.03
CA GLY A 332 -11.18 3.32 -14.65
C GLY A 332 -10.34 2.25 -13.95
N ALA A 333 -10.73 0.98 -14.01
CA ALA A 333 -9.98 -0.11 -13.41
C ALA A 333 -8.57 -0.29 -14.00
N VAL A 334 -8.38 0.01 -15.29
CA VAL A 334 -7.06 0.03 -15.94
C VAL A 334 -6.22 1.21 -15.44
N SER A 335 -6.81 2.40 -15.45
CA SER A 335 -6.21 3.62 -14.91
C SER A 335 -5.79 3.41 -13.46
N ALA A 336 -6.60 2.66 -12.70
CA ALA A 336 -6.25 2.17 -11.39
C ALA A 336 -5.02 1.28 -11.47
N ALA A 337 -5.08 0.13 -12.14
CA ALA A 337 -4.00 -0.88 -12.21
C ALA A 337 -2.61 -0.34 -12.40
N VAL A 338 -2.47 0.61 -13.32
CA VAL A 338 -1.19 1.22 -13.65
C VAL A 338 -0.53 1.81 -12.41
N MET A 339 -1.34 2.35 -11.53
CA MET A 339 -0.89 3.19 -10.46
C MET A 339 -0.16 2.39 -9.35
N SER A 340 -0.59 1.19 -8.94
CA SER A 340 0.09 0.40 -7.88
C SER A 340 1.56 0.09 -8.11
N SER A 341 1.90 -0.23 -9.35
CA SER A 341 3.27 -0.50 -9.70
C SER A 341 4.13 0.77 -9.59
N ALA A 342 3.56 1.97 -9.75
CA ALA A 342 4.28 3.24 -9.68
C ALA A 342 4.79 3.54 -8.26
N ASP A 343 3.93 3.53 -7.24
CA ASP A 343 4.38 3.71 -5.85
C ASP A 343 5.25 2.57 -5.38
N SER A 344 4.90 1.32 -5.74
CA SER A 344 5.65 0.16 -5.30
C SER A 344 7.11 0.33 -5.68
N SER A 345 7.35 0.69 -6.94
CA SER A 345 8.65 0.98 -7.50
C SER A 345 9.31 2.24 -6.89
N ILE A 346 8.62 3.38 -6.91
CA ILE A 346 9.16 4.67 -6.43
C ILE A 346 9.53 4.57 -4.94
N LEU A 347 8.69 3.92 -4.12
CA LEU A 347 8.98 3.61 -2.73
C LEU A 347 10.14 2.63 -2.60
N SER A 348 10.13 1.54 -3.36
CA SER A 348 11.15 0.49 -3.30
C SER A 348 12.55 1.08 -3.47
N ALA A 349 12.77 1.81 -4.57
CA ALA A 349 13.99 2.56 -4.84
C ALA A 349 14.36 3.50 -3.68
N SER A 350 13.40 4.29 -3.21
CA SER A 350 13.63 5.29 -2.15
C SER A 350 13.89 4.67 -0.77
N SER A 351 13.33 3.48 -0.51
CA SER A 351 13.56 2.71 0.70
C SER A 351 15.03 2.26 0.74
N MET A 352 15.52 1.68 -0.37
CA MET A 352 16.93 1.31 -0.54
C MET A 352 17.86 2.53 -0.49
N PHE A 353 17.47 3.66 -1.09
CA PHE A 353 18.25 4.90 -0.98
C PHE A 353 18.40 5.33 0.48
N SER A 354 17.30 5.38 1.23
CA SER A 354 17.31 5.87 2.61
C SER A 354 18.16 4.98 3.54
N ARG A 355 18.05 3.66 3.38
CA ARG A 355 18.77 2.65 4.17
C ARG A 355 20.20 2.43 3.68
N ASN A 356 20.33 1.86 2.49
CA ASN A 356 21.56 1.26 2.02
C ASN A 356 22.55 2.31 1.52
N VAL A 357 22.06 3.46 1.05
CA VAL A 357 22.90 4.58 0.62
C VAL A 357 23.03 5.62 1.74
N TYR A 358 21.95 6.31 2.12
CA TYR A 358 22.03 7.43 3.05
C TYR A 358 22.44 6.99 4.46
N LYS A 359 21.74 6.05 5.10
CA LYS A 359 22.10 5.61 6.46
C LYS A 359 23.42 4.84 6.48
N LEU A 360 23.55 3.76 5.69
CA LEU A 360 24.66 2.81 5.85
C LEU A 360 25.99 3.26 5.21
N ILE A 361 25.98 4.19 4.25
CA ILE A 361 27.20 4.76 3.66
C ILE A 361 27.45 6.18 4.18
N PHE A 362 26.52 7.13 3.95
CA PHE A 362 26.80 8.56 4.16
C PHE A 362 26.67 9.04 5.60
N ARG A 363 25.65 8.58 6.35
CA ARG A 363 25.36 9.08 7.70
C ARG A 363 24.91 7.95 8.62
N GLN A 364 25.88 7.14 9.04
CA GLN A 364 25.73 5.97 9.92
C GLN A 364 25.10 6.29 11.29
N LYS A 365 25.09 7.57 11.70
CA LYS A 365 24.45 8.07 12.93
C LYS A 365 23.10 8.78 12.67
N ALA A 366 22.53 8.66 11.47
CA ALA A 366 21.21 9.21 11.14
C ALA A 366 20.12 8.55 12.01
N SER A 367 19.28 9.39 12.62
CA SER A 367 18.10 8.90 13.34
C SER A 367 17.07 8.33 12.37
N GLU A 368 16.23 7.41 12.81
CA GLU A 368 15.23 6.77 11.93
C GLU A 368 14.25 7.77 11.31
N LYS A 369 13.98 8.90 11.98
CA LYS A 369 13.23 10.03 11.39
C LYS A 369 13.93 10.63 10.20
N GLU A 370 15.22 10.80 10.31
CA GLU A 370 16.07 11.45 9.32
C GLU A 370 16.14 10.57 8.08
N VAL A 371 16.29 9.26 8.28
CA VAL A 371 16.18 8.24 7.22
C VAL A 371 14.79 8.27 6.59
N VAL A 372 13.72 8.32 7.40
CA VAL A 372 12.33 8.44 6.93
C VAL A 372 12.05 9.75 6.16
N TRP A 373 12.71 10.85 6.51
CA TRP A 373 12.62 12.13 5.78
C TRP A 373 13.43 12.12 4.49
N VAL A 374 14.62 11.51 4.50
CA VAL A 374 15.40 11.30 3.28
C VAL A 374 14.70 10.33 2.34
N MET A 375 13.99 9.31 2.86
CA MET A 375 13.13 8.44 2.05
C MET A 375 12.10 9.27 1.27
N ARG A 376 11.51 10.31 1.85
CA ARG A 376 10.58 11.22 1.14
C ARG A 376 11.24 12.07 0.08
N ILE A 377 12.38 12.67 0.41
CA ILE A 377 13.14 13.48 -0.54
C ILE A 377 13.58 12.59 -1.73
N ALA A 378 13.95 11.34 -1.45
CA ALA A 378 14.22 10.32 -2.46
C ALA A 378 12.98 9.96 -3.26
N ILE A 379 11.80 9.77 -2.64
CA ILE A 379 10.55 9.51 -3.37
C ILE A 379 10.23 10.63 -4.37
N PHE A 380 10.36 11.90 -3.95
CA PHE A 380 10.20 13.01 -4.87
C PHE A 380 11.21 12.96 -6.02
N GLY A 381 12.48 12.68 -5.72
CA GLY A 381 13.54 12.56 -6.74
C GLY A 381 13.35 11.38 -7.71
N VAL A 382 13.05 10.18 -7.21
CA VAL A 382 12.84 8.97 -8.02
C VAL A 382 11.60 9.10 -8.90
N GLY A 383 10.47 9.55 -8.33
CA GLY A 383 9.26 9.77 -9.12
C GLY A 383 9.43 10.88 -10.15
N ALA A 384 10.14 11.97 -9.83
CA ALA A 384 10.46 13.00 -10.83
C ALA A 384 11.39 12.48 -11.94
N ALA A 385 12.36 11.62 -11.62
CA ALA A 385 13.22 10.97 -12.62
C ALA A 385 12.44 9.99 -13.51
N ALA A 386 11.55 9.18 -12.94
CA ALA A 386 10.65 8.30 -13.69
C ALA A 386 9.70 9.10 -14.60
N THR A 387 9.19 10.25 -14.15
CA THR A 387 8.41 11.19 -14.97
C THR A 387 9.20 11.71 -16.16
N ALA A 388 10.44 12.17 -15.93
CA ALA A 388 11.30 12.66 -17.00
C ALA A 388 11.62 11.57 -18.03
N MET A 389 11.79 10.33 -17.59
CA MET A 389 12.00 9.16 -18.45
C MET A 389 10.73 8.77 -19.23
N ALA A 390 9.55 8.80 -18.59
CA ALA A 390 8.25 8.54 -19.23
C ALA A 390 7.92 9.56 -20.34
N LEU A 391 8.39 10.80 -20.20
CA LEU A 391 8.28 11.84 -21.23
C LEU A 391 9.37 11.78 -22.31
N ALA A 392 10.47 11.06 -22.08
CA ALA A 392 11.60 10.96 -22.99
C ALA A 392 11.56 9.71 -23.90
N VAL A 393 10.86 8.64 -23.49
CA VAL A 393 10.84 7.35 -24.20
C VAL A 393 9.40 6.94 -24.52
N GLY A 394 9.00 7.14 -25.78
CA GLY A 394 7.63 6.90 -26.27
C GLY A 394 7.20 5.44 -26.44
N SER A 395 7.78 4.49 -25.67
CA SER A 395 7.44 3.06 -25.75
C SER A 395 7.38 2.42 -24.37
N ILE A 396 6.14 2.15 -23.92
CA ILE A 396 5.82 1.48 -22.66
C ILE A 396 6.50 0.11 -22.57
N TYR A 397 6.32 -0.74 -23.59
CA TYR A 397 6.92 -2.07 -23.64
C TYR A 397 8.46 -2.04 -23.63
N SER A 398 9.10 -1.03 -24.23
CA SER A 398 10.55 -0.90 -24.20
C SER A 398 11.06 -0.56 -22.80
N LEU A 399 10.45 0.43 -22.13
CA LEU A 399 10.77 0.78 -20.74
C LEU A 399 10.53 -0.39 -19.77
N TRP A 400 9.48 -1.18 -20.01
CA TRP A 400 9.14 -2.37 -19.23
C TRP A 400 10.10 -3.54 -19.48
N ALA A 401 10.53 -3.79 -20.71
CA ALA A 401 11.53 -4.81 -21.01
C ALA A 401 12.90 -4.47 -20.39
N LEU A 402 13.29 -3.18 -20.40
CA LEU A 402 14.54 -2.68 -19.82
C LEU A 402 14.61 -2.84 -18.30
N CYS A 403 13.48 -2.81 -17.58
CA CYS A 403 13.49 -2.70 -16.13
C CYS A 403 13.95 -3.97 -15.39
N SER A 404 13.66 -5.14 -15.95
CA SER A 404 14.04 -6.44 -15.36
C SER A 404 15.45 -6.89 -15.78
N ASP A 405 16.06 -6.22 -16.76
CA ASP A 405 17.22 -6.71 -17.50
C ASP A 405 18.55 -6.65 -16.70
N LEU A 406 18.97 -5.45 -16.30
CA LEU A 406 20.14 -5.27 -15.42
C LEU A 406 19.95 -5.98 -14.06
N VAL A 407 18.70 -6.12 -13.63
CA VAL A 407 18.33 -6.78 -12.38
C VAL A 407 18.51 -8.31 -12.50
N TYR A 408 18.12 -8.91 -13.63
CA TYR A 408 18.38 -10.31 -13.95
C TYR A 408 19.87 -10.61 -14.07
N VAL A 409 20.61 -9.84 -14.89
CA VAL A 409 22.02 -10.12 -15.17
C VAL A 409 22.94 -9.86 -13.97
N ILE A 410 22.66 -8.82 -13.18
CA ILE A 410 23.55 -8.39 -12.09
C ILE A 410 23.03 -8.85 -10.72
N LEU A 411 21.75 -8.62 -10.39
CA LEU A 411 21.28 -8.76 -9.00
C LEU A 411 20.84 -10.19 -8.64
N PHE A 412 20.18 -10.92 -9.54
CA PHE A 412 19.81 -12.33 -9.30
C PHE A 412 21.02 -13.24 -8.96
N PRO A 413 22.12 -13.26 -9.73
CA PRO A 413 23.24 -14.15 -9.45
C PRO A 413 23.98 -13.76 -8.16
N GLN A 414 24.06 -12.46 -7.88
CA GLN A 414 24.61 -11.94 -6.62
C GLN A 414 23.75 -12.35 -5.42
N LEU A 415 22.41 -12.32 -5.54
CA LEU A 415 21.49 -12.77 -4.48
C LEU A 415 21.70 -14.26 -4.16
N CYS A 416 21.77 -15.11 -5.19
CA CYS A 416 22.07 -16.53 -5.05
C CYS A 416 23.39 -16.76 -4.28
N CYS A 417 24.44 -16.04 -4.68
CA CYS A 417 25.76 -16.10 -4.06
C CYS A 417 25.76 -15.64 -2.59
N VAL A 418 25.07 -14.55 -2.26
CA VAL A 418 25.02 -14.05 -0.89
C VAL A 418 24.29 -15.03 0.04
N ILE A 419 23.17 -15.59 -0.41
CA ILE A 419 22.26 -16.40 0.40
C ILE A 419 22.69 -17.86 0.56
N TYR A 420 23.35 -18.47 -0.44
CA TYR A 420 23.67 -19.91 -0.44
C TYR A 420 25.16 -20.27 -0.38
N PHE A 421 26.08 -19.34 -0.68
CA PHE A 421 27.51 -19.66 -0.85
C PHE A 421 28.36 -18.91 0.17
N ASP A 422 28.51 -19.42 1.40
CA ASP A 422 29.20 -18.72 2.50
C ASP A 422 30.66 -18.31 2.20
N GLY A 423 31.31 -18.89 1.19
CA GLY A 423 32.63 -18.46 0.73
C GLY A 423 32.66 -17.18 -0.12
N THR A 424 31.52 -16.57 -0.48
CA THR A 424 31.51 -15.38 -1.36
C THR A 424 31.93 -14.09 -0.66
N ASN A 425 32.70 -13.24 -1.36
CA ASN A 425 33.29 -12.01 -0.82
C ASN A 425 33.19 -10.83 -1.80
N THR A 426 33.58 -9.63 -1.33
CA THR A 426 33.45 -8.37 -2.09
C THR A 426 34.19 -8.37 -3.42
N TYR A 427 35.33 -9.05 -3.54
CA TYR A 427 36.08 -9.12 -4.80
C TYR A 427 35.34 -9.93 -5.87
N GLY A 428 34.81 -11.11 -5.51
CA GLY A 428 33.99 -11.89 -6.44
C GLY A 428 32.69 -11.18 -6.80
N SER A 429 32.07 -10.50 -5.83
CA SER A 429 30.91 -9.63 -6.07
C SER A 429 31.22 -8.52 -7.08
N PHE A 430 32.33 -7.79 -6.90
CA PHE A 430 32.74 -6.74 -7.83
C PHE A 430 33.03 -7.28 -9.24
N MET A 431 33.75 -8.40 -9.35
CA MET A 431 34.06 -8.98 -10.67
C MET A 431 32.83 -9.51 -11.40
N GLY A 432 31.87 -10.13 -10.70
CA GLY A 432 30.60 -10.55 -11.29
C GLY A 432 29.76 -9.38 -11.79
N TYR A 433 29.73 -8.28 -11.04
CA TYR A 433 29.06 -7.04 -11.44
C TYR A 433 29.66 -6.49 -12.75
N VAL A 434 30.99 -6.38 -12.82
CA VAL A 434 31.69 -5.85 -14.00
C VAL A 434 31.50 -6.76 -15.22
N LEU A 435 31.71 -8.07 -15.08
CA LEU A 435 31.60 -9.00 -16.21
C LEU A 435 30.15 -9.17 -16.69
N GLY A 436 29.18 -9.25 -15.78
CA GLY A 436 27.75 -9.26 -16.14
C GLY A 436 27.33 -7.98 -16.89
N MET A 437 27.76 -6.81 -16.40
CA MET A 437 27.47 -5.53 -17.05
C MET A 437 28.12 -5.42 -18.44
N VAL A 438 29.40 -5.79 -18.58
CA VAL A 438 30.11 -5.75 -19.88
C VAL A 438 29.48 -6.69 -20.89
N LEU A 439 29.15 -7.93 -20.50
CA LEU A 439 28.51 -8.90 -21.40
C LEU A 439 27.10 -8.45 -21.80
N ARG A 440 26.33 -7.87 -20.88
CA ARG A 440 24.99 -7.35 -21.19
C ARG A 440 25.02 -6.16 -22.13
N ILE A 441 25.82 -5.13 -21.83
CA ILE A 441 25.92 -3.93 -22.68
C ILE A 441 26.54 -4.29 -24.04
N GLY A 442 27.47 -5.25 -24.06
CA GLY A 442 28.03 -5.82 -25.29
C GLY A 442 26.98 -6.39 -26.24
N GLY A 443 25.92 -6.98 -25.72
CA GLY A 443 24.81 -7.48 -26.54
C GLY A 443 23.97 -6.40 -27.23
N GLY A 444 24.17 -5.11 -26.95
CA GLY A 444 23.38 -4.01 -27.51
C GLY A 444 21.96 -3.95 -26.96
N GLU A 445 21.23 -2.89 -27.33
CA GLU A 445 19.79 -2.79 -27.14
C GLU A 445 19.25 -1.74 -28.13
N ASP A 446 18.69 -2.22 -29.23
CA ASP A 446 18.30 -1.38 -30.38
C ASP A 446 17.18 -0.39 -30.01
N LYS A 447 16.31 -0.78 -29.05
CA LYS A 447 15.21 0.05 -28.50
C LYS A 447 15.67 1.34 -27.81
N ILE A 448 16.96 1.45 -27.45
CA ILE A 448 17.58 2.66 -26.91
C ILE A 448 18.84 3.09 -27.69
N GLY A 449 19.02 2.56 -28.91
CA GLY A 449 20.11 2.96 -29.81
C GLY A 449 21.50 2.56 -29.35
N ILE A 450 21.65 1.52 -28.52
CA ILE A 450 22.97 0.99 -28.12
C ILE A 450 23.37 -0.13 -29.09
N PRO A 451 24.34 0.08 -30.00
CA PRO A 451 24.72 -0.95 -30.96
C PRO A 451 25.45 -2.13 -30.28
N PRO A 452 25.22 -3.38 -30.74
CA PRO A 452 25.91 -4.55 -30.21
C PRO A 452 27.39 -4.58 -30.63
N PHE A 453 28.30 -4.51 -29.65
CA PHE A 453 29.73 -4.74 -29.87
C PHE A 453 30.17 -6.20 -29.61
N ILE A 454 29.30 -7.01 -29.01
CA ILE A 454 29.39 -8.47 -28.94
C ILE A 454 28.19 -9.04 -29.71
N LYS A 455 28.46 -9.48 -30.95
CA LYS A 455 27.51 -10.32 -31.70
C LYS A 455 27.58 -11.73 -31.13
N TYR A 456 26.54 -12.16 -30.40
CA TYR A 456 26.45 -13.51 -29.85
C TYR A 456 26.12 -14.54 -30.96
N PRO A 457 26.17 -15.86 -30.71
CA PRO A 457 25.76 -16.86 -31.70
C PRO A 457 24.36 -16.56 -32.27
N TYR A 458 24.11 -16.93 -33.52
CA TYR A 458 22.84 -16.67 -34.21
C TYR A 458 22.41 -15.19 -34.31
N TYR A 459 23.29 -14.22 -34.04
CA TYR A 459 23.01 -12.82 -34.32
C TYR A 459 22.69 -12.59 -35.80
N ASN A 460 21.62 -11.84 -36.08
CA ASN A 460 21.24 -11.38 -37.42
C ASN A 460 21.25 -9.85 -37.45
N ASP A 461 21.75 -9.24 -38.53
CA ASP A 461 21.71 -7.78 -38.73
C ASP A 461 20.27 -7.24 -38.98
N LEU A 462 19.28 -8.12 -39.17
CA LEU A 462 17.84 -7.79 -39.26
C LEU A 462 17.06 -8.03 -37.95
N ASP A 463 17.21 -9.19 -37.32
CA ASP A 463 16.47 -9.57 -36.10
C ASP A 463 17.20 -9.26 -34.77
N GLY A 464 18.47 -8.86 -34.83
CA GLY A 464 19.31 -8.64 -33.66
C GLY A 464 19.83 -9.94 -33.02
N GLN A 465 19.88 -9.97 -31.68
CA GLN A 465 20.44 -11.09 -30.90
C GLN A 465 19.42 -12.24 -30.76
N LEU A 466 19.57 -13.33 -31.51
CA LEU A 466 18.67 -14.50 -31.39
C LEU A 466 19.04 -15.49 -30.28
N PHE A 467 20.28 -15.47 -29.79
CA PHE A 467 20.75 -16.33 -28.69
C PHE A 467 20.42 -15.74 -27.31
N PRO A 468 20.16 -16.56 -26.27
CA PRO A 468 19.87 -16.11 -24.91
C PRO A 468 21.08 -15.53 -24.18
N PHE A 469 21.48 -14.32 -24.60
CA PHE A 469 22.69 -13.66 -24.16
C PHE A 469 22.54 -13.02 -22.77
N ARG A 470 21.34 -12.63 -22.34
CA ARG A 470 21.09 -12.13 -20.99
C ARG A 470 21.21 -13.28 -19.98
N THR A 471 20.65 -14.45 -20.31
CA THR A 471 20.87 -15.69 -19.54
C THR A 471 22.36 -16.06 -19.47
N LEU A 472 23.10 -15.99 -20.58
CA LEU A 472 24.55 -16.25 -20.56
C LEU A 472 25.30 -15.26 -19.67
N ALA A 473 25.01 -13.96 -19.77
CA ALA A 473 25.64 -12.93 -18.94
C ALA A 473 25.33 -13.13 -17.44
N MET A 474 24.10 -13.54 -17.10
CA MET A 474 23.69 -13.92 -15.75
C MET A 474 24.47 -15.12 -15.23
N VAL A 475 24.60 -16.19 -16.03
CA VAL A 475 25.36 -17.39 -15.65
C VAL A 475 26.86 -17.09 -15.48
N VAL A 476 27.46 -16.31 -16.38
CA VAL A 476 28.87 -15.89 -16.24
C VAL A 476 29.07 -15.01 -15.01
N SER A 477 28.14 -14.09 -14.72
CA SER A 477 28.12 -13.31 -13.47
C SER A 477 28.10 -14.23 -12.25
N PHE A 478 27.19 -15.20 -12.18
CA PHE A 478 27.11 -16.19 -11.10
C PHE A 478 28.42 -16.97 -10.89
N VAL A 479 28.93 -17.60 -11.95
CA VAL A 479 30.16 -18.41 -11.91
C VAL A 479 31.35 -17.55 -11.49
N THR A 480 31.46 -16.31 -11.99
CA THR A 480 32.50 -15.37 -11.61
C THR A 480 32.49 -15.08 -10.11
N ILE A 481 31.32 -14.79 -9.53
CA ILE A 481 31.21 -14.45 -8.10
C ILE A 481 31.69 -15.62 -7.23
N VAL A 482 31.29 -16.85 -7.56
CA VAL A 482 31.70 -18.05 -6.83
C VAL A 482 33.21 -18.29 -7.01
N VAL A 483 33.69 -18.44 -8.25
CA VAL A 483 35.08 -18.81 -8.54
C VAL A 483 36.08 -17.78 -8.00
N VAL A 484 35.88 -16.49 -8.27
CA VAL A 484 36.79 -15.43 -7.81
C VAL A 484 36.78 -15.33 -6.29
N SER A 485 35.63 -15.49 -5.64
CA SER A 485 35.57 -15.43 -4.18
C SER A 485 36.30 -16.59 -3.50
N TYR A 486 36.02 -17.84 -3.90
CA TYR A 486 36.65 -19.01 -3.30
C TYR A 486 38.16 -19.06 -3.59
N LEU A 487 38.60 -18.63 -4.78
CA LEU A 487 40.01 -18.48 -5.12
C LEU A 487 40.71 -17.46 -4.21
N LEU A 488 40.16 -16.25 -4.06
CA LEU A 488 40.77 -15.23 -3.20
C LEU A 488 40.71 -15.60 -1.72
N LYS A 489 39.63 -16.25 -1.27
CA LYS A 489 39.54 -16.80 0.08
C LYS A 489 40.66 -17.81 0.34
N PHE A 490 40.86 -18.78 -0.55
CA PHE A 490 41.97 -19.74 -0.48
C PHE A 490 43.35 -19.07 -0.46
N LEU A 491 43.57 -18.03 -1.27
CA LEU A 491 44.84 -17.32 -1.37
C LEU A 491 45.18 -16.50 -0.12
N PHE A 492 44.19 -15.87 0.52
CA PHE A 492 44.40 -15.10 1.77
C PHE A 492 44.41 -16.00 3.02
N GLU A 493 43.53 -17.01 3.13
CA GLU A 493 43.48 -17.92 4.30
C GLU A 493 44.70 -18.86 4.39
N ARG A 494 45.43 -19.08 3.30
CA ARG A 494 46.70 -19.83 3.27
C ARG A 494 47.95 -18.94 3.23
N GLU A 495 47.80 -17.64 3.44
CA GLU A 495 48.87 -16.62 3.40
C GLU A 495 49.69 -16.56 2.08
N ILE A 496 49.24 -17.23 1.01
CA ILE A 496 49.86 -17.21 -0.32
C ILE A 496 49.88 -15.77 -0.87
N VAL A 497 48.85 -14.98 -0.55
CA VAL A 497 48.83 -13.52 -0.75
C VAL A 497 48.83 -12.84 0.63
N PRO A 498 49.86 -12.05 0.98
CA PRO A 498 49.90 -11.37 2.27
C PRO A 498 48.75 -10.36 2.46
N LEU A 499 48.17 -10.34 3.66
CA LEU A 499 47.02 -9.49 4.07
C LEU A 499 47.21 -7.97 3.87
N LYS A 500 48.42 -7.50 3.54
CA LYS A 500 48.67 -6.11 3.09
C LYS A 500 48.00 -5.77 1.75
N PHE A 501 47.66 -6.78 0.95
CA PHE A 501 46.98 -6.63 -0.35
C PHE A 501 45.45 -6.78 -0.27
N ASP A 502 44.87 -6.94 0.93
CA ASP A 502 43.42 -6.87 1.16
C ASP A 502 42.95 -5.39 1.13
N PHE A 503 42.95 -4.80 -0.06
CA PHE A 503 42.51 -3.43 -0.33
C PHE A 503 41.05 -3.17 0.08
N LEU A 504 40.18 -4.19 0.00
CA LEU A 504 38.77 -4.10 0.38
C LEU A 504 38.51 -4.36 1.88
N ARG A 505 39.53 -4.81 2.63
CA ARG A 505 39.49 -5.12 4.06
C ARG A 505 38.51 -6.25 4.43
N CYS A 506 38.37 -7.24 3.55
CA CYS A 506 37.52 -8.41 3.78
C CYS A 506 37.96 -9.26 4.99
N PHE A 507 39.22 -9.14 5.45
CA PHE A 507 39.84 -10.05 6.41
C PHE A 507 40.45 -9.34 7.66
N ARG A 508 39.93 -8.17 8.09
CA ARG A 508 40.42 -7.43 9.28
C ARG A 508 39.36 -7.14 10.35
N ARG A 509 39.72 -7.30 11.63
CA ARG A 509 38.92 -6.84 12.78
C ARG A 509 39.75 -6.67 14.07
N TYR A 510 40.05 -5.43 14.49
CA TYR A 510 40.30 -4.99 15.88
C TYR A 510 40.35 -3.45 15.94
N ASP A 511 40.09 -2.87 17.11
CA ASP A 511 40.19 -1.44 17.52
C ASP A 511 39.44 -0.35 16.73
N LEU A 512 38.63 0.46 17.44
CA LEU A 512 38.58 1.94 17.39
C LEU A 512 37.47 2.56 18.28
N GLU A 513 37.46 2.27 19.59
CA GLU A 513 36.79 3.15 20.57
C GLU A 513 37.77 4.24 21.06
N LYS A 514 38.00 5.27 20.23
CA LYS A 514 38.70 6.52 20.61
C LYS A 514 38.48 7.58 19.54
N GLN A 515 38.67 8.85 19.94
CA GLN A 515 38.45 10.09 19.15
C GLN A 515 36.95 10.37 18.88
N THR A 516 36.30 11.30 19.60
CA THR A 516 36.33 12.78 19.45
C THR A 516 35.90 13.29 18.07
N GLY A 517 35.15 14.40 17.93
CA GLY A 517 34.50 15.20 18.97
C GLY A 517 34.43 16.70 18.64
N ASN A 518 33.21 17.26 18.71
CA ASN A 518 32.89 18.68 18.89
C ASN A 518 32.97 19.64 17.67
N LYS A 519 32.23 20.76 17.80
CA LYS A 519 32.28 22.08 17.12
C LYS A 519 31.64 22.32 15.73
N ASP A 520 30.52 23.07 15.83
CA ASP A 520 30.30 24.44 15.32
C ASP A 520 29.91 24.76 13.85
N GLN A 521 28.64 25.17 13.73
CA GLN A 521 28.12 26.44 13.17
C GLN A 521 28.72 27.07 11.89
N GLY A 522 27.83 27.36 10.93
CA GLY A 522 28.03 28.35 9.86
C GLY A 522 26.70 28.80 9.25
N THR A 523 26.44 30.11 9.19
CA THR A 523 25.20 30.72 8.66
C THR A 523 25.44 31.45 7.34
N GLY A 524 24.41 31.54 6.47
CA GLY A 524 24.48 32.35 5.25
C GLY A 524 23.21 32.30 4.40
N ASN A 525 22.52 33.44 4.28
CA ASN A 525 21.49 33.67 3.25
C ASN A 525 22.14 34.22 1.97
N GLY A 526 21.57 33.96 0.79
CA GLY A 526 22.21 34.34 -0.49
C GLY A 526 21.31 34.36 -1.74
N GLU A 527 20.29 35.22 -1.72
CA GLU A 527 19.66 35.83 -2.91
C GLU A 527 18.88 34.99 -3.94
N ARG A 528 18.19 35.71 -4.85
CA ARG A 528 17.30 35.22 -5.92
C ARG A 528 17.93 35.49 -7.29
N CYS A 529 17.60 34.67 -8.28
CA CYS A 529 17.51 35.14 -9.66
C CYS A 529 16.11 34.85 -10.23
N ASN A 530 15.61 35.72 -11.11
CA ASN A 530 14.21 35.72 -11.56
C ASN A 530 14.17 36.03 -13.07
N ARG A 531 13.51 35.20 -13.88
CA ARG A 531 13.41 35.38 -15.35
C ARG A 531 11.95 35.30 -15.83
N LYS A 532 11.62 36.14 -16.82
CA LYS A 532 10.24 36.52 -17.17
C LYS A 532 9.53 35.53 -18.12
N ARG A 533 8.20 35.58 -18.08
CA ARG A 533 7.23 34.78 -18.86
C ARG A 533 7.25 35.07 -20.37
N ARG A 534 6.67 34.15 -21.15
CA ARG A 534 5.99 34.39 -22.46
C ARG A 534 4.56 33.76 -22.40
N PRO A 535 3.63 34.11 -23.31
CA PRO A 535 2.17 34.04 -23.05
C PRO A 535 1.45 32.74 -23.47
N HIS A 536 0.15 32.68 -23.13
CA HIS A 536 -0.78 31.56 -23.30
C HIS A 536 -1.55 31.55 -24.64
N PRO A 537 -2.14 30.40 -25.03
CA PRO A 537 -3.45 30.30 -25.68
C PRO A 537 -4.57 29.84 -24.70
N ASN A 538 -5.82 29.77 -25.18
CA ASN A 538 -7.04 29.94 -24.36
C ASN A 538 -7.62 28.67 -23.67
N MET A 539 -8.59 28.90 -22.78
CA MET A 539 -9.34 27.92 -21.97
C MET A 539 -10.68 27.51 -22.61
N ALA A 540 -11.31 26.47 -22.06
CA ALA A 540 -12.75 26.19 -22.12
C ALA A 540 -13.30 25.95 -20.69
N ASP A 541 -14.63 25.94 -20.53
CA ASP A 541 -15.29 26.35 -19.29
C ASP A 541 -15.23 25.40 -18.07
N ILE A 542 -15.31 26.01 -16.88
CA ILE A 542 -15.27 25.36 -15.55
C ILE A 542 -16.62 25.57 -14.85
N ASN A 543 -17.11 24.57 -14.10
CA ASN A 543 -18.28 24.72 -13.23
C ASN A 543 -17.96 25.57 -11.99
N VAL A 544 -18.02 26.90 -12.16
CA VAL A 544 -17.68 27.91 -11.14
C VAL A 544 -18.46 27.69 -9.83
N ALA A 545 -19.74 27.30 -9.89
CA ALA A 545 -20.58 27.15 -8.71
C ALA A 545 -20.13 25.98 -7.80
N GLY A 546 -19.82 24.82 -8.39
CA GLY A 546 -19.31 23.65 -7.64
C GLY A 546 -17.94 23.91 -7.01
N VAL A 547 -17.05 24.59 -7.76
CA VAL A 547 -15.74 25.02 -7.25
C VAL A 547 -15.89 25.98 -6.07
N VAL A 548 -16.74 27.01 -6.20
CA VAL A 548 -16.99 27.98 -5.11
C VAL A 548 -17.55 27.28 -3.87
N ALA A 549 -18.48 26.34 -4.01
CA ALA A 549 -19.05 25.60 -2.88
C ALA A 549 -17.99 24.77 -2.11
N ILE A 550 -17.16 23.97 -2.80
CA ILE A 550 -16.11 23.18 -2.14
C ILE A 550 -15.00 24.08 -1.57
N VAL A 551 -14.60 25.14 -2.28
CA VAL A 551 -13.59 26.09 -1.77
C VAL A 551 -14.09 26.79 -0.52
N LEU A 552 -15.36 27.23 -0.47
CA LEU A 552 -15.96 27.80 0.75
C LEU A 552 -16.04 26.79 1.89
N PHE A 553 -16.40 25.53 1.62
CA PHE A 553 -16.42 24.47 2.64
C PHE A 553 -15.01 24.21 3.21
N TYR A 554 -13.98 24.09 2.37
CA TYR A 554 -12.60 23.92 2.81
C TYR A 554 -12.05 25.15 3.55
N LEU A 555 -12.39 26.36 3.10
CA LEU A 555 -12.04 27.59 3.81
C LEU A 555 -12.73 27.66 5.18
N LEU A 556 -13.97 27.16 5.32
CA LEU A 556 -14.67 27.07 6.61
C LEU A 556 -13.99 26.07 7.56
N ILE A 557 -13.70 24.84 7.10
CA ILE A 557 -12.98 23.84 7.90
C ILE A 557 -11.59 24.34 8.29
N LEU A 558 -10.85 24.97 7.37
CA LEU A 558 -9.56 25.58 7.64
C LEU A 558 -9.66 26.75 8.62
N ALA A 559 -10.67 27.62 8.49
CA ALA A 559 -10.88 28.74 9.41
C ALA A 559 -11.20 28.27 10.84
N ILE A 560 -12.04 27.24 10.99
CA ILE A 560 -12.35 26.60 12.28
C ILE A 560 -11.09 25.94 12.85
N GLY A 561 -10.34 25.21 12.03
CA GLY A 561 -9.11 24.55 12.43
C GLY A 561 -8.03 25.54 12.92
N LEU A 562 -7.85 26.65 12.19
CA LEU A 562 -6.94 27.76 12.55
C LEU A 562 -7.42 28.54 13.78
N TRP A 563 -8.73 28.76 13.94
CA TRP A 563 -9.31 29.39 15.13
C TRP A 563 -9.07 28.54 16.39
N ALA A 564 -9.25 27.22 16.27
CA ALA A 564 -8.99 26.28 17.37
C ALA A 564 -7.48 26.19 17.68
N ALA A 565 -6.61 26.18 16.65
CA ALA A 565 -5.16 26.22 16.82
C ALA A 565 -4.68 27.48 17.56
N ARG A 566 -5.27 28.65 17.26
CA ARG A 566 -4.96 29.93 17.94
C ARG A 566 -5.30 29.96 19.44
N ARG A 567 -6.09 29.01 19.95
CA ARG A 567 -6.46 28.93 21.38
C ARG A 567 -5.52 28.02 22.20
N ARG A 568 -4.46 27.51 21.59
CA ARG A 568 -3.64 26.42 22.11
C ARG A 568 -2.28 26.87 22.67
N LYS A 569 -1.66 26.02 23.48
CA LYS A 569 -0.25 26.13 23.91
C LYS A 569 0.57 25.02 23.25
N ASP A 570 1.76 25.34 22.72
CA ASP A 570 2.71 24.35 22.19
C ASP A 570 3.38 23.54 23.33
N ASN A 571 2.62 22.62 23.95
CA ASN A 571 3.15 21.58 24.83
C ASN A 571 2.59 20.19 24.44
N GLU A 572 3.18 19.12 24.99
CA GLU A 572 2.96 17.75 24.54
C GLU A 572 1.54 17.22 24.83
N GLU A 573 1.09 17.31 26.09
CA GLU A 573 -0.23 16.80 26.50
C GLU A 573 -1.38 17.66 25.97
N GLU A 574 -1.20 18.99 25.90
CA GLU A 574 -2.14 19.84 25.18
C GLU A 574 -2.22 19.39 23.73
N THR A 575 -1.09 19.21 23.05
CA THR A 575 -1.07 18.86 21.61
C THR A 575 -1.70 17.49 21.31
N MET A 576 -1.39 16.47 22.11
CA MET A 576 -1.78 15.08 21.87
C MET A 576 -3.11 14.66 22.51
N LEU A 577 -3.49 15.22 23.66
CA LEU A 577 -4.69 14.86 24.43
C LEU A 577 -5.64 16.05 24.70
N ALA A 578 -5.38 17.24 24.13
CA ALA A 578 -6.18 18.45 24.37
C ALA A 578 -6.31 18.79 25.87
N GLY A 579 -5.21 18.63 26.63
CA GLY A 579 -5.16 18.90 28.06
C GLY A 579 -6.10 18.01 28.89
N ARG A 580 -6.46 16.84 28.34
CA ARG A 580 -7.54 15.95 28.79
C ARG A 580 -8.86 16.69 29.07
N SER A 581 -9.12 17.77 28.36
CA SER A 581 -10.22 18.71 28.65
C SER A 581 -11.52 18.42 27.88
N ILE A 582 -11.51 17.46 26.96
CA ILE A 582 -12.62 17.24 26.00
C ILE A 582 -13.92 16.89 26.74
N GLY A 583 -14.98 17.64 26.42
CA GLY A 583 -16.33 17.46 26.97
C GLY A 583 -17.05 16.25 26.37
N MET A 584 -18.03 15.68 27.09
CA MET A 584 -18.66 14.41 26.68
C MET A 584 -19.35 14.47 25.30
N VAL A 585 -19.99 15.59 24.95
CA VAL A 585 -20.62 15.78 23.64
C VAL A 585 -19.56 15.80 22.53
N VAL A 586 -18.62 16.75 22.60
CA VAL A 586 -17.50 16.87 21.66
C VAL A 586 -16.76 15.52 21.54
N GLY A 587 -16.43 14.88 22.66
CA GLY A 587 -15.76 13.59 22.72
C GLY A 587 -16.54 12.44 22.06
N THR A 588 -17.85 12.37 22.27
CA THR A 588 -18.72 11.38 21.61
C THR A 588 -18.77 11.64 20.11
N PHE A 589 -18.86 12.91 19.70
CA PHE A 589 -18.86 13.32 18.30
C PHE A 589 -17.51 13.05 17.64
N THR A 590 -16.36 13.42 18.24
CA THR A 590 -15.04 13.10 17.65
C THR A 590 -14.78 11.59 17.57
N LEU A 591 -15.17 10.80 18.59
CA LEU A 591 -15.00 9.35 18.48
C LEU A 591 -15.93 8.76 17.41
N THR A 592 -17.19 9.21 17.33
CA THR A 592 -18.12 8.77 16.29
C THR A 592 -17.65 9.23 14.91
N ALA A 593 -17.28 10.49 14.70
CA ALA A 593 -16.78 11.06 13.44
C ALA A 593 -15.44 10.45 12.98
N THR A 594 -14.66 9.92 13.93
CA THR A 594 -13.53 9.08 13.59
C THR A 594 -14.06 7.81 12.94
N TRP A 595 -14.83 6.96 13.63
CA TRP A 595 -15.25 5.64 13.09
C TRP A 595 -16.38 5.68 12.04
N VAL A 596 -17.12 6.77 11.94
CA VAL A 596 -18.11 7.09 10.88
C VAL A 596 -17.39 7.84 9.77
N GLY A 597 -16.42 7.13 9.24
CA GLY A 597 -15.57 7.61 8.18
C GLY A 597 -16.21 7.42 6.81
N GLY A 598 -15.73 8.13 5.79
CA GLY A 598 -16.11 7.83 4.41
C GLY A 598 -15.95 6.35 4.04
N GLY A 599 -14.98 5.63 4.62
CA GLY A 599 -14.72 4.22 4.29
C GLY A 599 -15.75 3.28 4.91
N TYR A 600 -16.31 3.70 6.04
CA TYR A 600 -17.44 3.07 6.70
C TYR A 600 -18.74 3.36 5.92
N ILE A 601 -18.92 4.60 5.46
CA ILE A 601 -20.12 5.05 4.71
C ILE A 601 -20.14 4.46 3.29
N ASN A 602 -19.14 4.73 2.44
CA ASN A 602 -19.09 4.17 1.09
C ASN A 602 -18.97 2.64 1.12
N GLY A 603 -18.12 2.08 2.00
CA GLY A 603 -17.95 0.62 2.07
C GLY A 603 -19.22 -0.14 2.46
N THR A 604 -20.08 0.46 3.29
CA THR A 604 -21.39 -0.14 3.63
C THR A 604 -22.36 -0.08 2.43
N ALA A 605 -22.39 1.03 1.69
CA ALA A 605 -23.21 1.15 0.49
C ALA A 605 -22.72 0.24 -0.65
N GLU A 606 -21.40 0.15 -0.84
CA GLU A 606 -20.72 -0.70 -1.83
C GLU A 606 -21.07 -2.18 -1.65
N VAL A 607 -21.02 -2.67 -0.40
CA VAL A 607 -21.30 -4.07 -0.07
C VAL A 607 -22.78 -4.43 -0.27
N LEU A 608 -23.72 -3.50 -0.06
CA LEU A 608 -25.15 -3.75 -0.34
C LEU A 608 -25.51 -3.74 -1.83
N TYR A 609 -24.75 -3.01 -2.66
CA TYR A 609 -24.92 -3.05 -4.12
C TYR A 609 -24.34 -4.34 -4.74
N ASP A 610 -23.36 -4.95 -4.08
CA ASP A 610 -22.67 -6.14 -4.57
C ASP A 610 -23.51 -7.42 -4.44
N LYS A 611 -23.95 -7.96 -5.58
CA LYS A 611 -24.83 -9.14 -5.69
C LYS A 611 -24.26 -10.40 -5.04
N ASP A 612 -22.94 -10.53 -4.96
CA ASP A 612 -22.26 -11.66 -4.31
C ASP A 612 -22.14 -11.51 -2.78
N GLN A 613 -22.60 -10.39 -2.23
CA GLN A 613 -22.43 -10.01 -0.82
C GLN A 613 -23.73 -9.53 -0.17
N GLY A 614 -24.26 -8.37 -0.55
CA GLY A 614 -25.42 -7.78 0.11
C GLY A 614 -25.23 -7.49 1.62
N LEU A 615 -26.34 -7.19 2.30
CA LEU A 615 -26.40 -6.84 3.71
C LEU A 615 -25.75 -7.90 4.63
N VAL A 616 -25.86 -9.20 4.36
CA VAL A 616 -25.32 -10.24 5.25
C VAL A 616 -23.78 -10.28 5.31
N TRP A 617 -23.10 -9.63 4.36
CA TRP A 617 -21.64 -9.42 4.38
C TRP A 617 -21.24 -7.99 4.80
N ALA A 618 -22.19 -7.09 5.04
CA ALA A 618 -21.95 -5.74 5.56
C ALA A 618 -21.65 -5.76 7.07
N GLN A 619 -20.53 -6.40 7.45
CA GLN A 619 -20.14 -6.61 8.84
C GLN A 619 -19.64 -5.34 9.56
N ALA A 620 -19.24 -4.32 8.80
CA ALA A 620 -18.63 -3.09 9.30
C ALA A 620 -19.41 -2.39 10.43
N PRO A 621 -20.74 -2.17 10.31
CA PRO A 621 -21.46 -1.36 11.30
C PRO A 621 -21.56 -2.01 12.67
N TRP A 622 -21.97 -3.28 12.71
CA TRP A 622 -22.13 -4.01 13.96
C TRP A 622 -20.79 -4.48 14.52
N GLY A 623 -19.81 -4.84 13.68
CA GLY A 623 -18.48 -5.24 14.11
C GLY A 623 -17.75 -4.13 14.88
N TYR A 624 -17.75 -2.88 14.38
CA TYR A 624 -17.12 -1.77 15.10
C TYR A 624 -17.97 -1.17 16.22
N ALA A 625 -19.31 -1.26 16.15
CA ALA A 625 -20.13 -0.97 17.32
C ALA A 625 -19.76 -1.90 18.48
N LEU A 626 -19.72 -3.22 18.24
CA LEU A 626 -19.29 -4.19 19.24
C LEU A 626 -17.85 -3.95 19.73
N SER A 627 -16.92 -3.59 18.85
CA SER A 627 -15.56 -3.18 19.25
C SER A 627 -15.59 -1.98 20.20
N LEU A 628 -16.22 -0.87 19.84
CA LEU A 628 -16.28 0.34 20.68
C LEU A 628 -16.97 0.07 22.02
N GLY A 629 -18.02 -0.77 22.02
CA GLY A 629 -18.68 -1.25 23.22
C GLY A 629 -17.74 -2.05 24.13
N LEU A 630 -17.13 -3.11 23.61
CA LEU A 630 -16.17 -3.95 24.34
C LEU A 630 -14.95 -3.17 24.83
N GLY A 631 -14.44 -2.23 24.03
CA GLY A 631 -13.38 -1.30 24.41
C GLY A 631 -13.77 -0.48 25.63
N GLY A 632 -14.99 0.08 25.62
CA GLY A 632 -15.56 0.83 26.73
C GLY A 632 -15.73 0.01 28.01
N LEU A 633 -16.19 -1.23 27.87
CA LEU A 633 -16.44 -2.15 28.98
C LEU A 633 -15.14 -2.66 29.62
N LEU A 634 -14.16 -3.07 28.80
CA LEU A 634 -12.98 -3.82 29.21
C LEU A 634 -11.75 -2.93 29.45
N PHE A 635 -11.40 -2.08 28.48
CA PHE A 635 -10.10 -1.40 28.43
C PHE A 635 -10.14 0.08 28.84
N ALA A 636 -11.16 0.84 28.40
CA ALA A 636 -11.23 2.29 28.55
C ALA A 636 -11.00 2.78 29.99
N LYS A 637 -11.64 2.11 30.96
CA LYS A 637 -11.52 2.43 32.38
C LYS A 637 -10.08 2.23 32.86
N ILE A 638 -9.47 1.09 32.57
CA ILE A 638 -8.13 0.72 33.04
C ILE A 638 -7.07 1.64 32.41
N MET A 639 -7.15 1.85 31.10
CA MET A 639 -6.23 2.71 30.35
C MET A 639 -6.25 4.15 30.85
N ARG A 640 -7.44 4.74 31.08
CA ARG A 640 -7.53 6.09 31.66
C ARG A 640 -7.15 6.12 33.14
N GLN A 641 -7.41 5.07 33.94
CA GLN A 641 -7.00 5.02 35.35
C GLN A 641 -5.48 5.04 35.54
N ARG A 642 -4.71 4.50 34.59
CA ARG A 642 -3.24 4.52 34.61
C ARG A 642 -2.62 5.79 34.02
N GLU A 643 -3.44 6.79 33.70
CA GLU A 643 -3.02 8.10 33.17
C GLU A 643 -2.19 8.05 31.89
N TYR A 644 -2.21 6.92 31.17
CA TYR A 644 -1.53 6.75 29.89
C TYR A 644 -1.86 7.88 28.91
N ILE A 645 -0.91 8.15 28.03
CA ILE A 645 -0.99 9.08 26.92
C ILE A 645 -1.28 8.31 25.62
N THR A 646 -0.88 7.03 25.54
CA THR A 646 -1.16 6.18 24.37
C THR A 646 -1.49 4.72 24.69
N MET A 647 -1.90 3.97 23.67
CA MET A 647 -2.10 2.52 23.69
C MET A 647 -0.79 1.72 23.88
N ILE A 648 0.38 2.33 23.66
CA ILE A 648 1.69 1.67 23.68
C ILE A 648 2.37 1.71 25.05
N ASP A 649 2.03 2.72 25.84
CA ASP A 649 2.48 2.92 27.22
C ASP A 649 2.41 1.62 28.07
N PRO A 650 1.28 0.85 28.10
CA PRO A 650 1.24 -0.43 28.81
C PRO A 650 2.28 -1.45 28.31
N PHE A 651 2.56 -1.52 27.00
CA PHE A 651 3.58 -2.42 26.46
C PHE A 651 4.99 -1.99 26.89
N GLN A 652 5.26 -0.69 26.95
CA GLN A 652 6.56 -0.16 27.37
C GLN A 652 6.77 -0.29 28.88
N GLU A 653 5.73 -0.10 29.69
CA GLU A 653 5.73 -0.41 31.12
C GLU A 653 6.03 -1.89 31.36
N ARG A 654 5.32 -2.79 30.67
CA ARG A 654 5.29 -4.22 31.01
C ARG A 654 6.37 -5.08 30.36
N TYR A 655 6.74 -4.79 29.12
CA TYR A 655 7.75 -5.56 28.37
C TYR A 655 9.04 -4.77 28.11
N GLY A 656 9.11 -3.53 28.59
CA GLY A 656 10.22 -2.61 28.40
C GLY A 656 10.15 -1.83 27.08
N PRO A 657 10.90 -0.71 26.98
CA PRO A 657 10.82 0.22 25.85
C PRO A 657 11.06 -0.44 24.48
N ARG A 658 11.97 -1.42 24.39
CA ARG A 658 12.28 -2.14 23.14
C ARG A 658 11.13 -2.98 22.63
N MET A 659 10.50 -3.80 23.47
CA MET A 659 9.35 -4.60 23.06
C MET A 659 8.11 -3.73 22.87
N GLY A 660 7.94 -2.65 23.63
CA GLY A 660 6.95 -1.63 23.29
C GLY A 660 7.28 -0.86 22.00
N GLY A 661 8.52 -0.90 21.49
CA GLY A 661 8.89 -0.50 20.13
C GLY A 661 8.49 -1.53 19.06
N LEU A 662 8.65 -2.82 19.38
CA LEU A 662 8.24 -3.93 18.52
C LEU A 662 6.72 -4.20 18.56
N LEU A 663 6.01 -3.75 19.60
CA LEU A 663 4.54 -3.67 19.69
C LEU A 663 4.03 -2.29 19.30
N TYR A 664 4.86 -1.25 19.31
CA TYR A 664 4.60 -0.05 18.54
C TYR A 664 4.48 -0.47 17.08
N ILE A 665 5.45 -1.15 16.45
CA ILE A 665 5.38 -1.68 15.07
C ILE A 665 3.96 -2.13 14.68
N PRO A 666 3.35 -3.22 15.16
CA PRO A 666 2.03 -3.69 14.75
C PRO A 666 0.85 -2.78 15.17
N ALA A 667 1.06 -1.66 15.90
CA ALA A 667 0.06 -0.82 16.61
C ALA A 667 -0.03 0.63 16.12
N LEU A 668 0.98 1.07 15.37
CA LEU A 668 0.67 1.79 14.14
C LEU A 668 1.50 1.17 13.01
N LEU A 669 1.40 -0.16 12.69
CA LEU A 669 0.30 -1.09 12.24
C LEU A 669 -1.04 -1.34 13.02
N GLY A 670 -1.46 -0.51 13.97
CA GLY A 670 -2.82 -0.40 14.59
C GLY A 670 -3.74 0.76 14.11
N GLU A 671 -3.21 1.92 13.73
CA GLU A 671 -3.89 3.07 13.06
C GLU A 671 -4.12 2.99 11.51
N VAL A 672 -3.23 3.45 10.56
CA VAL A 672 -3.14 3.38 9.01
C VAL A 672 -4.48 3.01 8.54
N PHE A 673 -5.02 1.83 8.68
CA PHE A 673 -6.41 1.49 8.42
C PHE A 673 -7.48 2.06 9.40
N TRP A 674 -7.32 3.31 9.84
CA TRP A 674 -8.34 4.39 9.95
C TRP A 674 -7.80 5.74 9.47
N SER A 675 -6.82 5.67 8.57
CA SER A 675 -6.00 6.67 7.91
C SER A 675 -5.47 6.89 6.41
N GLY A 676 -5.44 6.40 5.11
CA GLY A 676 -5.92 5.45 3.98
C GLY A 676 -7.30 5.20 3.28
N ALA A 677 -8.15 4.20 3.56
CA ALA A 677 -9.56 4.19 3.08
C ALA A 677 -10.52 5.38 3.43
N ILE A 678 -10.07 6.65 3.35
CA ILE A 678 -10.71 7.97 3.54
C ILE A 678 -10.03 9.11 2.69
N LEU A 679 -10.44 9.43 1.44
CA LEU A 679 -10.36 10.68 0.62
C LEU A 679 -10.51 10.57 -0.96
N SER A 680 -11.34 9.84 -1.77
CA SER A 680 -12.43 8.87 -1.68
C SER A 680 -13.88 9.19 -1.87
N ALA A 681 -14.68 8.96 -0.87
CA ALA A 681 -15.76 9.87 -0.67
C ALA A 681 -15.19 11.29 -0.87
N LEU A 682 -14.25 11.87 -0.09
CA LEU A 682 -13.82 13.28 -0.30
C LEU A 682 -13.51 13.79 -1.72
N GLY A 683 -12.46 13.40 -2.44
CA GLY A 683 -12.50 12.11 -3.08
C GLY A 683 -13.15 12.10 -4.45
N ALA A 684 -13.50 10.92 -4.95
CA ALA A 684 -14.51 10.69 -5.97
C ALA A 684 -15.63 11.73 -5.94
N THR A 685 -16.02 12.21 -4.76
CA THR A 685 -16.85 13.40 -4.61
C THR A 685 -16.21 14.69 -5.16
N VAL A 686 -15.10 15.21 -4.62
CA VAL A 686 -14.37 16.40 -5.10
C VAL A 686 -14.14 16.37 -6.61
N SER A 687 -13.79 15.22 -7.14
CA SER A 687 -13.59 15.05 -8.57
C SER A 687 -14.91 15.03 -9.34
N VAL A 688 -15.93 14.27 -8.91
CA VAL A 688 -17.29 14.32 -9.51
C VAL A 688 -17.91 15.73 -9.43
N VAL A 689 -17.55 16.53 -8.41
CA VAL A 689 -18.05 17.91 -8.24
C VAL A 689 -17.25 18.93 -9.05
N ILE A 690 -15.91 18.82 -9.11
CA ILE A 690 -15.04 19.82 -9.77
C ILE A 690 -14.72 19.44 -11.24
N ASN A 691 -14.98 18.19 -11.63
CA ASN A 691 -14.54 17.57 -12.88
C ASN A 691 -13.01 17.61 -13.10
N LEU A 692 -12.25 17.68 -11.99
CA LEU A 692 -10.81 17.49 -11.98
C LEU A 692 -10.51 16.00 -12.00
N ASP A 693 -9.57 15.58 -12.86
CA ASP A 693 -9.07 14.22 -12.89
C ASP A 693 -8.79 13.75 -11.45
N ARG A 694 -9.12 12.49 -11.18
CA ARG A 694 -9.16 12.07 -9.79
C ARG A 694 -7.77 12.06 -9.16
N PHE A 695 -6.70 12.24 -9.92
CA PHE A 695 -5.32 12.24 -9.46
C PHE A 695 -4.99 13.66 -9.00
N THR A 696 -5.19 14.71 -9.81
CA THR A 696 -4.98 16.12 -9.38
C THR A 696 -5.74 16.43 -8.09
N SER A 697 -6.99 16.02 -8.05
CA SER A 697 -7.81 16.13 -6.86
C SER A 697 -7.22 15.40 -5.64
N VAL A 698 -6.53 14.25 -5.81
CA VAL A 698 -5.80 13.56 -4.73
C VAL A 698 -4.79 14.48 -4.06
N VAL A 699 -3.89 15.10 -4.84
CA VAL A 699 -2.92 16.04 -4.25
C VAL A 699 -3.63 17.17 -3.56
N VAL A 700 -4.65 17.75 -4.19
CA VAL A 700 -5.36 18.90 -3.61
C VAL A 700 -5.95 18.53 -2.25
N SER A 701 -6.79 17.49 -2.19
CA SER A 701 -7.47 17.10 -0.95
C SER A 701 -6.49 16.62 0.13
N ALA A 702 -5.41 15.93 -0.24
CA ALA A 702 -4.38 15.48 0.71
C ALA A 702 -3.42 16.59 1.17
N CYS A 703 -2.98 17.50 0.29
CA CYS A 703 -2.27 18.74 0.64
C CYS A 703 -3.01 19.47 1.75
N ILE A 704 -4.31 19.69 1.55
CA ILE A 704 -5.19 20.36 2.51
C ILE A 704 -5.20 19.59 3.83
N ALA A 705 -5.49 18.29 3.80
CA ALA A 705 -5.50 17.41 4.99
C ALA A 705 -4.23 17.55 5.84
N ILE A 706 -3.07 17.47 5.21
CA ILE A 706 -1.77 17.49 5.90
C ILE A 706 -1.48 18.89 6.45
N PHE A 707 -1.73 19.91 5.63
CA PHE A 707 -1.48 21.30 5.97
C PHE A 707 -2.24 21.75 7.23
N TYR A 708 -3.55 21.51 7.31
CA TYR A 708 -4.29 21.93 8.50
C TYR A 708 -4.03 21.02 9.71
N THR A 709 -3.76 19.71 9.50
CA THR A 709 -3.43 18.81 10.62
C THR A 709 -2.11 19.19 11.29
N LEU A 710 -1.09 19.63 10.52
CA LEU A 710 0.19 20.13 11.02
C LEU A 710 0.03 21.32 11.99
N MET A 711 -1.01 22.14 11.77
CA MET A 711 -1.31 23.34 12.55
C MET A 711 -2.22 23.06 13.75
N GLY A 712 -3.15 22.10 13.62
CA GLY A 712 -4.26 21.91 14.54
C GLY A 712 -3.99 21.01 15.76
N GLY A 713 -3.75 19.72 15.53
CA GLY A 713 -3.77 18.65 16.54
C GLY A 713 -5.08 18.52 17.34
N LEU A 714 -5.11 17.74 18.44
CA LEU A 714 -6.38 17.11 18.93
C LEU A 714 -7.49 18.12 19.23
N TYR A 715 -7.18 19.27 19.82
CA TYR A 715 -8.17 20.29 20.12
C TYR A 715 -8.79 20.89 18.85
N SER A 716 -8.00 21.06 17.78
CA SER A 716 -8.52 21.51 16.48
C SER A 716 -9.36 20.42 15.82
N VAL A 717 -8.80 19.21 15.73
CA VAL A 717 -9.42 17.98 15.22
C VAL A 717 -10.79 17.72 15.84
N ALA A 718 -10.88 17.69 17.18
CA ALA A 718 -12.12 17.33 17.87
C ALA A 718 -13.26 18.34 17.64
N TYR A 719 -12.94 19.57 17.21
CA TYR A 719 -13.94 20.58 16.84
C TYR A 719 -14.26 20.60 15.34
N THR A 720 -13.31 20.26 14.46
CA THR A 720 -13.63 19.99 13.04
C THR A 720 -14.52 18.75 12.93
N ASP A 721 -14.20 17.68 13.65
CA ASP A 721 -14.96 16.42 13.74
C ASP A 721 -16.45 16.64 14.04
N VAL A 722 -16.78 17.53 14.98
CA VAL A 722 -18.16 17.83 15.39
C VAL A 722 -18.95 18.43 14.24
N ILE A 723 -18.39 19.45 13.58
CA ILE A 723 -19.02 20.12 12.44
C ILE A 723 -19.13 19.15 11.27
N GLN A 724 -18.07 18.37 11.02
CA GLN A 724 -18.03 17.39 9.97
C GLN A 724 -19.12 16.32 10.15
N LEU A 725 -19.25 15.71 11.33
CA LEU A 725 -20.31 14.73 11.64
C LEU A 725 -21.73 15.27 11.49
N ILE A 726 -21.96 16.54 11.85
CA ILE A 726 -23.24 17.22 11.61
C ILE A 726 -23.50 17.34 10.11
N CYS A 727 -22.50 17.73 9.31
CA CYS A 727 -22.61 17.73 7.85
C CYS A 727 -22.93 16.32 7.30
N ILE A 728 -22.23 15.26 7.75
CA ILE A 728 -22.54 13.86 7.37
C ILE A 728 -24.03 13.56 7.57
N PHE A 729 -24.50 13.78 8.80
CA PHE A 729 -25.84 13.42 9.23
C PHE A 729 -26.89 14.15 8.40
N VAL A 730 -26.79 15.49 8.30
CA VAL A 730 -27.75 16.29 7.54
C VAL A 730 -27.70 15.95 6.05
N GLY A 731 -26.52 15.88 5.43
CA GLY A 731 -26.41 15.69 3.99
C GLY A 731 -26.88 14.31 3.51
N LEU A 732 -26.58 13.24 4.24
CA LEU A 732 -27.02 11.90 3.84
C LEU A 732 -28.51 11.68 4.12
N TRP A 733 -29.03 12.07 5.29
CA TRP A 733 -30.47 11.93 5.59
C TRP A 733 -31.35 12.82 4.71
N LEU A 734 -30.90 14.04 4.35
CA LEU A 734 -31.61 14.91 3.41
C LEU A 734 -31.70 14.30 2.00
N SER A 735 -30.72 13.49 1.60
CA SER A 735 -30.64 12.94 0.25
C SER A 735 -31.56 11.74 0.00
N ILE A 736 -31.84 10.94 1.04
CA ILE A 736 -32.61 9.68 0.93
C ILE A 736 -34.04 9.90 0.37
N PRO A 737 -34.85 10.86 0.84
CA PRO A 737 -36.21 11.05 0.32
C PRO A 737 -36.24 11.40 -1.17
N PHE A 738 -35.29 12.20 -1.65
CA PHE A 738 -35.19 12.53 -3.08
C PHE A 738 -34.75 11.32 -3.90
N ALA A 739 -33.75 10.56 -3.41
CA ALA A 739 -33.28 9.37 -4.08
C ALA A 739 -34.38 8.28 -4.17
N MET A 740 -35.14 8.04 -3.09
CA MET A 740 -36.26 7.07 -3.08
C MET A 740 -37.46 7.50 -3.93
N THR A 741 -37.64 8.79 -4.22
CA THR A 741 -38.74 9.30 -5.05
C THR A 741 -38.34 9.53 -6.52
N HIS A 742 -37.08 9.25 -6.87
CA HIS A 742 -36.61 9.33 -8.24
C HIS A 742 -37.20 8.20 -9.09
N LYS A 743 -37.74 8.53 -10.27
CA LYS A 743 -38.53 7.61 -11.13
C LYS A 743 -37.80 6.33 -11.55
N ALA A 744 -36.47 6.36 -11.53
CA ALA A 744 -35.61 5.22 -11.87
C ALA A 744 -35.48 4.16 -10.77
N VAL A 745 -36.09 4.34 -9.60
CA VAL A 745 -35.90 3.48 -8.42
C VAL A 745 -37.14 2.61 -8.18
N SER A 746 -36.95 1.29 -8.18
CA SER A 746 -37.96 0.30 -7.80
C SER A 746 -38.07 0.14 -6.28
N SER A 747 -39.13 -0.53 -5.83
CA SER A 747 -39.40 -0.79 -4.42
C SER A 747 -38.29 -1.63 -3.79
N ILE A 748 -37.44 -1.01 -2.95
CA ILE A 748 -36.33 -1.69 -2.24
C ILE A 748 -36.81 -2.90 -1.40
N THR A 749 -38.08 -2.94 -1.03
CA THR A 749 -38.70 -4.07 -0.30
C THR A 749 -38.93 -5.28 -1.21
N GLU A 750 -39.46 -5.05 -2.41
CA GLU A 750 -39.71 -6.10 -3.42
C GLU A 750 -38.40 -6.61 -4.01
N ASP A 751 -37.45 -5.69 -4.25
CA ASP A 751 -36.10 -5.99 -4.73
C ASP A 751 -35.12 -6.45 -3.62
N SER A 752 -35.62 -6.85 -2.45
CA SER A 752 -34.79 -7.34 -1.32
C SER A 752 -33.84 -8.48 -1.69
N GLY A 753 -34.25 -9.35 -2.63
CA GLY A 753 -33.38 -10.40 -3.19
C GLY A 753 -32.13 -9.88 -3.94
N LYS A 754 -32.07 -8.61 -4.33
CA LYS A 754 -30.91 -7.99 -5.00
C LYS A 754 -29.83 -7.48 -4.03
N TRP A 755 -30.18 -7.17 -2.77
CA TRP A 755 -29.29 -6.47 -1.83
C TRP A 755 -29.17 -7.10 -0.44
N VAL A 756 -29.97 -8.12 -0.08
CA VAL A 756 -29.79 -8.84 1.20
C VAL A 756 -28.61 -9.81 1.16
N GLY A 757 -28.49 -10.60 0.08
CA GLY A 757 -27.40 -11.56 -0.15
C GLY A 757 -27.42 -12.80 0.75
N GLU A 758 -26.49 -13.73 0.50
CA GLU A 758 -26.38 -15.02 1.21
C GLU A 758 -24.94 -15.33 1.65
N ILE A 759 -24.78 -16.29 2.57
CA ILE A 759 -23.47 -16.80 3.02
C ILE A 759 -23.31 -18.25 2.53
N PRO A 760 -22.58 -18.49 1.42
CA PRO A 760 -22.33 -19.85 0.94
C PRO A 760 -21.64 -20.70 1.99
N THR A 761 -22.07 -21.96 2.17
CA THR A 761 -21.56 -22.87 3.21
C THR A 761 -20.03 -23.02 3.17
N ALA A 762 -19.45 -23.04 1.97
CA ALA A 762 -18.00 -23.10 1.76
C ALA A 762 -17.24 -21.85 2.25
N LYS A 763 -17.89 -20.69 2.40
CA LYS A 763 -17.29 -19.42 2.86
C LYS A 763 -17.54 -19.12 4.35
N ILE A 764 -18.21 -20.01 5.10
CA ILE A 764 -18.63 -19.72 6.48
C ILE A 764 -17.45 -19.46 7.44
N GLY A 765 -16.31 -20.14 7.24
CA GLY A 765 -15.08 -19.87 7.98
C GLY A 765 -14.53 -18.47 7.71
N VAL A 766 -14.54 -18.02 6.45
CA VAL A 766 -14.12 -16.67 6.04
C VAL A 766 -15.02 -15.60 6.67
N TRP A 767 -16.33 -15.81 6.68
CA TRP A 767 -17.30 -14.88 7.30
C TRP A 767 -17.03 -14.71 8.81
N LEU A 768 -16.78 -15.80 9.52
CA LEU A 768 -16.43 -15.78 10.95
C LEU A 768 -15.07 -15.10 11.20
N ASP A 769 -14.08 -15.32 10.34
CA ASP A 769 -12.76 -14.72 10.48
C ASP A 769 -12.78 -13.19 10.27
N TYR A 770 -13.63 -12.69 9.36
CA TYR A 770 -13.91 -11.25 9.24
C TYR A 770 -14.65 -10.68 10.47
N ALA A 771 -15.60 -11.43 11.04
CA ALA A 771 -16.37 -10.96 12.20
C ALA A 771 -15.46 -10.79 13.43
N MET A 772 -14.61 -11.78 13.72
CA MET A 772 -13.65 -11.70 14.82
C MET A 772 -12.59 -10.62 14.59
N LEU A 773 -12.16 -10.44 13.33
CA LEU A 773 -11.26 -9.37 12.91
C LEU A 773 -11.82 -7.97 13.21
N LEU A 774 -13.07 -7.68 12.84
CA LEU A 774 -13.68 -6.36 13.07
C LEU A 774 -13.93 -6.09 14.56
N ILE A 775 -14.42 -7.09 15.31
CA ILE A 775 -14.74 -6.97 16.74
C ILE A 775 -13.46 -6.86 17.59
N CYS A 776 -12.52 -7.81 17.46
CA CYS A 776 -11.36 -7.89 18.33
C CYS A 776 -10.18 -7.06 17.81
N GLY A 777 -10.00 -6.99 16.49
CA GLY A 777 -8.98 -6.16 15.87
C GLY A 777 -9.28 -4.66 15.93
N GLY A 778 -10.55 -4.28 16.15
CA GLY A 778 -11.01 -2.92 16.39
C GLY A 778 -10.67 -2.35 17.79
N LEU A 779 -10.10 -3.14 18.70
CA LEU A 779 -9.86 -2.75 20.10
C LEU A 779 -8.49 -2.09 20.39
N PRO A 780 -7.34 -2.59 19.88
CA PRO A 780 -6.02 -2.04 20.22
C PRO A 780 -5.70 -0.82 19.34
N TRP A 781 -6.43 0.26 19.60
CA TRP A 781 -6.64 1.36 18.66
C TRP A 781 -6.31 2.71 19.27
N GLN A 782 -5.33 3.43 18.72
CA GLN A 782 -4.92 4.71 19.27
C GLN A 782 -5.88 5.85 18.95
N VAL A 783 -6.58 5.94 17.81
CA VAL A 783 -7.62 6.98 17.71
C VAL A 783 -8.69 6.80 18.79
N TYR A 784 -9.10 5.55 19.02
CA TYR A 784 -10.01 5.19 20.09
C TYR A 784 -9.44 5.58 21.46
N PHE A 785 -8.23 5.12 21.80
CA PHE A 785 -7.62 5.44 23.07
C PHE A 785 -7.28 6.93 23.23
N GLN A 786 -6.92 7.66 22.19
CA GLN A 786 -6.65 9.09 22.23
C GLN A 786 -7.90 9.88 22.65
N ARG A 787 -9.08 9.53 22.14
CA ARG A 787 -10.36 10.11 22.60
C ARG A 787 -10.68 9.71 24.04
N VAL A 788 -10.55 8.42 24.36
CA VAL A 788 -10.77 7.86 25.72
C VAL A 788 -9.82 8.47 26.77
N LEU A 789 -8.56 8.71 26.44
CA LEU A 789 -7.52 9.26 27.32
C LEU A 789 -7.60 10.80 27.42
N SER A 790 -8.15 11.47 26.41
CA SER A 790 -8.50 12.91 26.45
C SER A 790 -9.69 13.23 27.37
N CYS A 791 -10.35 12.23 27.96
CA CYS A 791 -11.41 12.43 28.93
C CYS A 791 -10.86 12.75 30.33
N LYS A 792 -11.47 13.71 31.03
CA LYS A 792 -11.11 14.03 32.43
C LYS A 792 -11.18 12.84 33.39
N THR A 793 -12.13 11.91 33.21
CA THR A 793 -12.32 10.77 34.15
C THR A 793 -12.57 9.42 33.44
N PRO A 794 -12.15 8.27 34.04
CA PRO A 794 -12.35 6.94 33.47
C PRO A 794 -13.82 6.56 33.21
N GLY A 795 -14.74 7.03 34.07
CA GLY A 795 -16.18 6.79 33.90
C GLY A 795 -16.73 7.48 32.64
N LYS A 796 -16.32 8.74 32.39
CA LYS A 796 -16.68 9.46 31.17
C LYS A 796 -16.09 8.78 29.92
N ALA A 797 -14.88 8.25 30.01
CA ALA A 797 -14.22 7.53 28.92
C ALA A 797 -14.95 6.23 28.52
N ARG A 798 -15.46 5.47 29.49
CA ARG A 798 -16.33 4.29 29.24
C ARG A 798 -17.67 4.68 28.61
N ILE A 799 -18.36 5.69 29.14
CA ILE A 799 -19.66 6.16 28.62
C ILE A 799 -19.51 6.67 27.18
N LEU A 800 -18.47 7.47 26.91
CA LEU A 800 -18.13 7.98 25.57
C LEU A 800 -17.92 6.86 24.55
N SER A 801 -17.31 5.73 24.96
CA SER A 801 -17.12 4.56 24.10
C SER A 801 -18.46 3.87 23.75
N LEU A 802 -19.35 3.72 24.74
CA LEU A 802 -20.68 3.14 24.56
C LEU A 802 -21.59 4.03 23.71
N ASN A 803 -21.54 5.35 23.91
CA ASN A 803 -22.27 6.31 23.08
C ASN A 803 -21.78 6.27 21.62
N ALA A 804 -20.47 6.19 21.41
CA ALA A 804 -19.90 6.09 20.05
C ALA A 804 -20.22 4.74 19.37
N SER A 805 -20.32 3.63 20.12
CA SER A 805 -20.82 2.36 19.62
C SER A 805 -22.22 2.51 19.01
N PHE A 806 -23.16 3.12 19.75
CA PHE A 806 -24.50 3.40 19.24
C PHE A 806 -24.47 4.40 18.06
N GLY A 807 -23.69 5.47 18.19
CA GLY A 807 -23.52 6.49 17.15
C GLY A 807 -23.03 5.91 15.81
N CYS A 808 -22.06 4.99 15.85
CA CYS A 808 -21.59 4.32 14.63
C CYS A 808 -22.71 3.51 13.96
N MET A 809 -23.40 2.65 14.72
CA MET A 809 -24.47 1.81 14.18
C MET A 809 -25.61 2.66 13.58
N PHE A 810 -26.00 3.74 14.26
CA PHE A 810 -27.03 4.66 13.78
C PHE A 810 -26.61 5.41 12.50
N MET A 811 -25.36 5.87 12.43
CA MET A 811 -24.81 6.56 11.25
C MET A 811 -24.56 5.66 10.04
N ALA A 812 -24.63 4.33 10.19
CA ALA A 812 -24.59 3.41 9.05
C ALA A 812 -25.92 3.32 8.30
N VAL A 813 -27.06 3.61 8.96
CA VAL A 813 -28.40 3.45 8.38
C VAL A 813 -28.56 4.23 7.06
N PRO A 814 -28.10 5.49 6.92
CA PRO A 814 -28.13 6.19 5.64
C PRO A 814 -27.34 5.50 4.52
N ALA A 815 -26.18 4.93 4.84
CA ALA A 815 -25.35 4.23 3.86
C ALA A 815 -25.98 2.90 3.40
N ILE A 816 -26.60 2.17 4.33
CA ILE A 816 -27.38 0.96 4.04
C ILE A 816 -28.53 1.29 3.09
N LEU A 817 -29.32 2.32 3.40
CA LEU A 817 -30.45 2.74 2.57
C LEU A 817 -29.99 3.21 1.18
N ILE A 818 -28.92 4.00 1.09
CA ILE A 818 -28.36 4.46 -0.19
C ILE A 818 -27.82 3.29 -1.03
N GLY A 819 -27.20 2.28 -0.42
CA GLY A 819 -26.78 1.06 -1.11
C GLY A 819 -27.96 0.25 -1.68
N ALA A 820 -29.00 0.04 -0.87
CA ALA A 820 -30.23 -0.66 -1.30
C ALA A 820 -30.99 0.08 -2.40
N ILE A 821 -31.09 1.42 -2.30
CA ILE A 821 -31.63 2.30 -3.35
C ILE A 821 -30.84 2.11 -4.65
N GLY A 822 -29.51 2.16 -4.58
CA GLY A 822 -28.64 1.97 -5.75
C GLY A 822 -28.81 0.58 -6.41
N ALA A 823 -28.98 -0.47 -5.61
CA ALA A 823 -29.23 -1.83 -6.08
C ALA A 823 -30.62 -2.02 -6.72
N SER A 824 -31.58 -1.18 -6.31
CA SER A 824 -32.95 -1.09 -6.85
C SER A 824 -33.11 0.09 -7.83
N THR A 825 -32.02 0.65 -8.35
CA THR A 825 -32.08 1.70 -9.38
C THR A 825 -31.88 1.07 -10.75
N ASP A 826 -32.84 1.27 -11.66
CA ASP A 826 -32.63 1.06 -13.09
C ASP A 826 -31.90 2.29 -13.67
N TRP A 827 -30.58 2.19 -13.69
CA TRP A 827 -29.71 3.30 -14.09
C TRP A 827 -29.89 3.74 -15.55
N THR A 828 -30.56 2.95 -16.41
CA THR A 828 -30.94 3.38 -17.78
C THR A 828 -31.91 4.57 -17.77
N GLN A 829 -32.68 4.76 -16.70
CA GLN A 829 -33.71 5.79 -16.57
C GLN A 829 -33.21 7.05 -15.84
N THR A 830 -31.89 7.21 -15.67
CA THR A 830 -31.27 8.31 -14.92
C THR A 830 -30.52 9.27 -15.82
N SER A 831 -30.28 10.50 -15.37
CA SER A 831 -29.50 11.51 -16.10
C SER A 831 -27.99 11.18 -16.22
N PHE A 832 -27.54 10.09 -15.59
CA PHE A 832 -26.24 9.46 -15.81
C PHE A 832 -26.19 8.70 -17.15
N TYR A 833 -27.34 8.15 -17.60
CA TYR A 833 -27.45 7.49 -18.90
C TYR A 833 -27.87 8.50 -19.97
N LYS A 834 -27.09 8.59 -21.05
CA LYS A 834 -27.44 9.32 -22.27
C LYS A 834 -27.56 8.30 -23.42
N PRO A 835 -28.72 8.19 -24.09
CA PRO A 835 -28.83 7.36 -25.28
C PRO A 835 -28.03 8.00 -26.45
N PRO A 836 -27.43 7.20 -27.35
CA PRO A 836 -26.86 7.70 -28.59
C PRO A 836 -27.92 8.27 -29.55
N GLU A 837 -27.55 9.23 -30.39
CA GLU A 837 -28.43 9.75 -31.46
C GLU A 837 -28.38 8.82 -32.68
N GLY A 838 -29.12 7.71 -32.65
CA GLY A 838 -29.23 6.79 -33.79
C GLY A 838 -30.35 5.76 -33.63
N ASN A 839 -31.13 5.54 -34.69
CA ASN A 839 -32.19 4.54 -34.71
C ASN A 839 -31.64 3.13 -34.92
N ILE A 840 -31.78 2.25 -33.93
CA ILE A 840 -32.05 0.81 -34.10
C ILE A 840 -32.65 0.24 -32.80
N THR A 841 -33.49 -0.78 -32.92
CA THR A 841 -34.29 -1.34 -31.81
C THR A 841 -33.72 -2.65 -31.24
N ASN A 842 -34.14 -2.98 -30.01
CA ASN A 842 -34.14 -4.32 -29.43
C ASN A 842 -32.79 -4.98 -29.04
N GLN A 843 -31.88 -4.26 -28.36
CA GLN A 843 -30.90 -4.90 -27.47
C GLN A 843 -30.84 -4.21 -26.09
N THR A 844 -30.83 -5.01 -25.03
CA THR A 844 -30.78 -4.54 -23.63
C THR A 844 -29.36 -4.20 -23.21
N ALA A 845 -28.92 -2.98 -23.51
CA ALA A 845 -27.62 -2.46 -23.08
C ALA A 845 -27.55 -2.38 -21.54
N SER A 846 -26.67 -3.19 -20.92
CA SER A 846 -26.54 -3.20 -19.46
C SER A 846 -25.70 -2.02 -18.97
N VAL A 847 -26.26 -1.23 -18.05
CA VAL A 847 -25.57 -0.10 -17.42
C VAL A 847 -24.78 -0.60 -16.22
N TYR A 848 -23.48 -0.84 -16.41
CA TYR A 848 -22.56 -1.18 -15.31
C TYR A 848 -22.29 0.07 -14.46
N VAL A 849 -22.65 -0.01 -13.18
CA VAL A 849 -22.41 1.06 -12.20
C VAL A 849 -21.32 0.63 -11.23
N ASP A 850 -20.45 1.57 -10.89
CA ASP A 850 -19.35 1.31 -9.99
C ASP A 850 -19.92 1.22 -8.57
N LYS A 851 -19.91 0.01 -8.02
CA LYS A 851 -20.38 -0.27 -6.66
C LYS A 851 -19.68 0.61 -5.62
N THR A 852 -18.42 0.97 -5.88
CA THR A 852 -17.58 1.77 -4.99
C THR A 852 -17.98 3.27 -5.01
N LEU A 853 -18.70 3.68 -6.05
CA LEU A 853 -19.34 4.98 -6.27
C LEU A 853 -20.80 5.07 -5.86
N ILE A 854 -21.46 3.96 -5.54
CA ILE A 854 -22.92 3.92 -5.53
C ILE A 854 -23.53 5.04 -4.67
N LEU A 855 -22.85 5.41 -3.58
CA LEU A 855 -23.21 6.55 -2.75
C LEU A 855 -23.00 7.92 -3.44
N PRO A 856 -21.79 8.34 -3.88
CA PRO A 856 -21.64 9.51 -4.76
C PRO A 856 -22.59 9.58 -5.97
N MET A 857 -22.91 8.47 -6.64
CA MET A 857 -23.82 8.46 -7.80
C MET A 857 -25.29 8.65 -7.41
N VAL A 858 -25.77 7.98 -6.36
CA VAL A 858 -27.11 8.22 -5.82
C VAL A 858 -27.27 9.69 -5.42
N LEU A 859 -26.26 10.28 -4.79
CA LEU A 859 -26.25 11.70 -4.44
C LEU A 859 -26.29 12.61 -5.67
N GLN A 860 -25.44 12.35 -6.67
CA GLN A 860 -25.29 13.22 -7.84
C GLN A 860 -26.44 13.14 -8.86
N TYR A 861 -27.03 11.96 -9.06
CA TYR A 861 -27.97 11.72 -10.16
C TYR A 861 -29.42 11.47 -9.72
N LEU A 862 -29.66 11.12 -8.44
CA LEU A 862 -31.01 10.88 -7.90
C LEU A 862 -31.48 12.00 -6.95
N THR A 863 -30.72 13.09 -6.77
CA THR A 863 -31.12 14.23 -5.93
C THR A 863 -30.99 15.59 -6.67
N PRO A 864 -31.78 16.62 -6.29
CA PRO A 864 -31.65 17.96 -6.87
C PRO A 864 -30.26 18.57 -6.64
N THR A 865 -29.77 19.40 -7.56
CA THR A 865 -28.40 19.93 -7.56
C THR A 865 -27.93 20.54 -6.22
N ALA A 866 -28.82 21.26 -5.53
CA ALA A 866 -28.53 21.84 -4.22
C ALA A 866 -28.39 20.78 -3.10
N VAL A 867 -29.16 19.69 -3.16
CA VAL A 867 -29.06 18.56 -2.25
C VAL A 867 -27.83 17.73 -2.57
N SER A 868 -27.53 17.49 -3.87
CA SER A 868 -26.29 16.85 -4.32
C SER A 868 -25.07 17.55 -3.73
N PHE A 869 -24.92 18.87 -3.90
CA PHE A 869 -23.76 19.59 -3.34
C PHE A 869 -23.66 19.50 -1.81
N ILE A 870 -24.78 19.44 -1.08
CA ILE A 870 -24.78 19.25 0.38
C ILE A 870 -24.41 17.80 0.74
N GLY A 871 -24.95 16.80 0.06
CA GLY A 871 -24.63 15.38 0.27
C GLY A 871 -23.17 15.07 -0.09
N LEU A 872 -22.68 15.60 -1.20
CA LEU A 872 -21.30 15.50 -1.64
C LEU A 872 -20.35 16.29 -0.71
N GLY A 873 -20.75 17.48 -0.24
CA GLY A 873 -20.06 18.22 0.82
C GLY A 873 -20.04 17.46 2.17
N ALA A 874 -21.09 16.71 2.49
CA ALA A 874 -21.20 15.88 3.69
C ALA A 874 -20.32 14.63 3.62
N VAL A 875 -20.25 14.00 2.46
CA VAL A 875 -19.34 12.90 2.13
C VAL A 875 -17.88 13.37 2.13
N SER A 876 -17.66 14.64 1.78
CA SER A 876 -16.39 15.35 1.94
C SER A 876 -16.05 15.60 3.41
N ALA A 877 -17.04 15.98 4.20
CA ALA A 877 -16.90 16.23 5.62
C ALA A 877 -16.57 14.95 6.42
N ALA A 878 -17.23 13.82 6.10
CA ALA A 878 -17.06 12.48 6.68
C ALA A 878 -15.65 11.89 6.66
N VAL A 879 -14.72 12.66 6.10
CA VAL A 879 -13.48 12.16 5.58
C VAL A 879 -12.33 13.02 6.06
N MET A 880 -12.52 14.34 6.12
CA MET A 880 -11.58 15.22 6.78
C MET A 880 -11.55 14.95 8.31
N SER A 881 -12.69 14.60 8.92
CA SER A 881 -12.82 14.23 10.34
C SER A 881 -11.94 13.06 10.75
N SER A 882 -12.18 11.88 10.18
CA SER A 882 -11.35 10.71 10.44
C SER A 882 -9.96 10.81 9.80
N THR A 883 -9.64 11.95 9.16
CA THR A 883 -8.35 12.20 8.54
C THR A 883 -7.30 12.73 9.51
N ASP A 884 -7.54 13.94 9.98
CA ASP A 884 -6.64 14.62 10.89
C ASP A 884 -6.47 13.82 12.20
N SER A 885 -7.58 13.22 12.66
CA SER A 885 -7.77 12.31 13.78
C SER A 885 -6.68 11.28 13.95
N SER A 886 -6.45 10.48 12.93
CA SER A 886 -5.49 9.39 12.99
C SER A 886 -4.08 9.86 12.67
N MET A 887 -3.89 11.03 12.03
CA MET A 887 -2.55 11.58 11.72
C MET A 887 -1.86 11.96 12.98
N LEU A 888 -2.63 12.65 13.81
CA LEU A 888 -2.26 13.00 15.13
C LEU A 888 -2.07 11.77 16.02
N SER A 889 -3.04 10.86 16.06
CA SER A 889 -2.96 9.59 16.81
C SER A 889 -1.63 8.87 16.60
N ALA A 890 -1.24 8.73 15.34
CA ALA A 890 -0.01 8.08 14.94
C ALA A 890 1.27 8.80 15.35
N SER A 891 1.30 10.09 15.02
CA SER A 891 2.40 11.00 15.31
C SER A 891 2.58 11.16 16.82
N SER A 892 1.50 11.06 17.59
CA SER A 892 1.50 11.09 19.05
C SER A 892 2.23 9.88 19.62
N MET A 893 1.90 8.65 19.19
CA MET A 893 2.62 7.46 19.62
C MET A 893 4.09 7.48 19.18
N PHE A 894 4.42 8.07 18.03
CA PHE A 894 5.82 8.19 17.68
C PHE A 894 6.58 9.15 18.60
N ALA A 895 6.10 10.39 18.66
CA ALA A 895 6.79 11.49 19.33
C ALA A 895 6.98 11.16 20.81
N HIS A 896 5.96 10.53 21.42
CA HIS A 896 5.99 10.07 22.79
C HIS A 896 6.73 8.72 22.94
N ASN A 897 6.14 7.60 22.53
CA ASN A 897 6.65 6.27 22.89
C ASN A 897 8.01 5.96 22.31
N ILE A 898 8.32 6.42 21.10
CA ILE A 898 9.56 6.02 20.43
C ILE A 898 10.59 7.12 20.52
N TYR A 899 10.24 8.35 20.16
CA TYR A 899 11.24 9.40 20.20
C TYR A 899 11.57 9.83 21.62
N LYS A 900 10.57 10.16 22.45
CA LYS A 900 10.83 10.57 23.83
C LYS A 900 11.28 9.36 24.67
N LEU A 901 10.49 8.28 24.73
CA LEU A 901 10.78 7.19 25.69
C LEU A 901 11.91 6.23 25.26
N ILE A 902 12.20 6.05 23.96
CA ILE A 902 13.34 5.23 23.48
C ILE A 902 14.56 6.08 23.08
N PHE A 903 14.43 6.95 22.05
CA PHE A 903 15.60 7.56 21.40
C PHE A 903 16.20 8.77 22.11
N ARG A 904 15.37 9.62 22.74
CA ARG A 904 15.81 10.89 23.36
C ARG A 904 14.97 11.21 24.60
N GLN A 905 15.25 10.51 25.69
CA GLN A 905 14.60 10.66 27.00
C GLN A 905 14.71 12.07 27.61
N LYS A 906 15.65 12.89 27.13
CA LYS A 906 15.80 14.31 27.50
C LYS A 906 15.27 15.29 26.42
N ALA A 907 14.36 14.86 25.56
CA ALA A 907 13.68 15.73 24.59
C ALA A 907 12.74 16.72 25.31
N SER A 908 12.77 17.99 24.90
CA SER A 908 11.83 19.00 25.42
C SER A 908 10.44 18.86 24.79
N GLU A 909 9.37 19.30 25.46
CA GLU A 909 8.01 19.21 24.91
C GLU A 909 7.87 19.89 23.54
N LYS A 910 8.52 21.05 23.34
CA LYS A 910 8.56 21.74 22.04
C LYS A 910 9.26 20.92 20.96
N GLU A 911 10.29 20.17 21.33
CA GLU A 911 10.95 19.23 20.43
C GLU A 911 10.02 18.06 20.09
N VAL A 912 9.32 17.49 21.08
CA VAL A 912 8.33 16.42 20.88
C VAL A 912 7.19 16.90 19.98
N VAL A 913 6.70 18.14 20.12
CA VAL A 913 5.68 18.74 19.22
C VAL A 913 6.23 18.96 17.81
N TRP A 914 7.45 19.47 17.63
CA TRP A 914 8.06 19.59 16.30
C TRP A 914 8.25 18.23 15.63
N VAL A 915 8.65 17.23 16.41
CA VAL A 915 8.74 15.85 15.97
C VAL A 915 7.36 15.31 15.60
N MET A 916 6.32 15.63 16.37
CA MET A 916 4.94 15.29 16.07
C MET A 916 4.41 16.01 14.81
N ARG A 917 4.98 17.16 14.40
CA ARG A 917 4.70 17.83 13.11
C ARG A 917 5.48 17.19 11.96
N PHE A 918 6.77 16.92 12.14
CA PHE A 918 7.57 16.10 11.20
C PHE A 918 7.05 14.67 11.06
N ALA A 919 6.24 14.24 12.04
CA ALA A 919 5.45 13.03 12.06
C ALA A 919 4.07 13.21 11.41
N ILE A 920 3.41 14.35 11.49
CA ILE A 920 2.21 14.59 10.66
C ILE A 920 2.59 14.64 9.18
N PHE A 921 3.72 15.22 8.76
CA PHE A 921 4.37 14.93 7.46
C PHE A 921 5.34 13.71 7.55
N GLY A 922 5.12 12.83 8.51
CA GLY A 922 5.78 11.52 8.66
C GLY A 922 4.83 10.37 8.35
N VAL A 923 3.52 10.69 8.40
CA VAL A 923 2.38 9.81 8.62
C VAL A 923 1.20 10.25 7.74
N GLY A 924 0.86 11.54 7.78
CA GLY A 924 0.40 12.31 6.61
C GLY A 924 1.58 12.73 5.73
N ALA A 925 2.74 12.09 5.89
CA ALA A 925 3.48 11.62 4.74
C ALA A 925 3.83 10.11 4.88
N ALA A 926 2.77 9.33 5.09
CA ALA A 926 2.69 7.86 5.02
C ALA A 926 1.31 7.33 4.57
N ALA A 927 0.60 8.19 3.86
CA ALA A 927 -0.79 8.17 3.50
C ALA A 927 -1.05 8.01 2.02
N THR A 928 -0.83 9.11 1.30
CA THR A 928 -1.24 9.24 -0.06
C THR A 928 -0.46 8.23 -0.90
N ALA A 929 0.65 7.61 -0.49
CA ALA A 929 1.36 6.53 -1.21
C ALA A 929 0.70 5.17 -1.13
N MET A 930 -0.04 4.93 -0.06
CA MET A 930 -1.08 3.92 -0.05
C MET A 930 -2.00 4.36 -1.15
N ALA A 931 -2.48 5.61 -1.11
CA ALA A 931 -3.62 6.01 -1.90
C ALA A 931 -3.62 5.39 -3.26
N LEU A 932 -2.71 5.86 -4.09
CA LEU A 932 -2.74 5.63 -5.50
C LEU A 932 -2.27 4.23 -5.93
N SER A 933 -2.22 3.27 -4.99
CA SER A 933 -2.10 1.84 -5.29
C SER A 933 -3.42 0.99 -5.24
N VAL A 934 -4.62 1.42 -4.78
CA VAL A 934 -5.90 0.60 -4.89
C VAL A 934 -7.14 1.28 -5.41
N GLY A 935 -7.97 0.65 -6.24
CA GLY A 935 -9.31 1.14 -6.61
C GLY A 935 -10.45 0.67 -5.67
N SER A 936 -10.53 1.05 -4.38
CA SER A 936 -11.38 0.33 -3.40
C SER A 936 -10.96 0.39 -1.94
N ILE A 937 -11.45 1.44 -1.28
CA ILE A 937 -11.98 1.44 0.09
C ILE A 937 -12.02 0.08 0.79
N TYR A 938 -12.83 -0.87 0.31
CA TYR A 938 -13.34 -2.04 1.06
C TYR A 938 -12.27 -3.05 1.54
N VAL A 939 -11.11 -3.08 0.90
CA VAL A 939 -10.06 -4.05 1.22
C VAL A 939 -8.71 -3.36 1.36
N LEU A 940 -8.79 -2.11 1.77
CA LEU A 940 -8.01 -1.69 2.91
C LEU A 940 -8.89 -1.78 4.15
N PHE A 941 -10.20 -1.54 3.98
CA PHE A 941 -11.19 -1.55 5.04
C PHE A 941 -11.17 -2.81 5.91
N HIS A 942 -11.03 -4.00 5.34
CA HIS A 942 -10.92 -5.24 6.12
C HIS A 942 -9.56 -5.45 6.75
N LEU A 943 -8.53 -5.13 5.98
CA LEU A 943 -7.21 -5.68 6.19
C LEU A 943 -6.49 -5.10 7.40
N CYS A 944 -7.04 -3.98 7.78
CA CYS A 944 -6.81 -3.09 8.85
C CYS A 944 -6.29 -3.68 10.16
N SER A 945 -7.21 -3.67 11.12
CA SER A 945 -7.39 -4.36 12.37
C SER A 945 -6.81 -5.76 12.46
N ASP A 946 -6.20 -6.30 11.42
CA ASP A 946 -5.89 -7.72 11.28
C ASP A 946 -4.50 -8.09 11.80
N LEU A 947 -3.57 -7.14 11.71
CA LEU A 947 -2.27 -7.29 12.34
C LEU A 947 -2.34 -6.96 13.82
N VAL A 948 -3.23 -6.01 14.14
CA VAL A 948 -3.74 -5.68 15.46
C VAL A 948 -4.43 -6.88 16.09
N PHE A 949 -5.34 -7.52 15.36
CA PHE A 949 -6.12 -8.67 15.81
C PHE A 949 -5.20 -9.80 16.23
N VAL A 950 -4.20 -10.13 15.41
CA VAL A 950 -3.35 -11.28 15.74
C VAL A 950 -2.23 -10.98 16.72
N ILE A 951 -1.69 -9.76 16.76
CA ILE A 951 -0.59 -9.47 17.69
C ILE A 951 -1.10 -8.68 18.87
N LEU A 952 -1.70 -7.52 18.64
CA LEU A 952 -1.95 -6.57 19.72
C LEU A 952 -3.17 -6.85 20.53
N PHE A 953 -4.20 -7.47 19.98
CA PHE A 953 -5.33 -7.88 20.79
C PHE A 953 -4.86 -8.95 21.81
N PRO A 954 -4.14 -10.01 21.41
CA PRO A 954 -3.41 -10.89 22.33
C PRO A 954 -2.48 -10.16 23.31
N GLN A 955 -1.59 -9.28 22.84
CA GLN A 955 -0.60 -8.63 23.71
C GLN A 955 -1.26 -7.63 24.68
N LEU A 956 -2.32 -6.92 24.26
CA LEU A 956 -3.10 -5.99 25.11
C LEU A 956 -3.87 -6.78 26.17
N CYS A 957 -4.50 -7.89 25.80
CA CYS A 957 -5.08 -8.83 26.77
C CYS A 957 -4.02 -9.35 27.74
N CYS A 958 -2.84 -9.78 27.25
CA CYS A 958 -1.76 -10.30 28.09
C CYS A 958 -1.19 -9.24 29.07
N VAL A 959 -0.94 -8.01 28.63
CA VAL A 959 -0.42 -6.96 29.52
C VAL A 959 -1.46 -6.51 30.55
N ILE A 960 -2.70 -6.31 30.13
CA ILE A 960 -3.73 -5.73 31.01
C ILE A 960 -4.24 -6.75 32.03
N TYR A 961 -4.33 -8.04 31.67
CA TYR A 961 -4.92 -9.07 32.53
C TYR A 961 -3.94 -10.17 33.03
N PHE A 962 -2.88 -10.52 32.29
CA PHE A 962 -2.03 -11.66 32.62
C PHE A 962 -0.70 -11.26 33.29
N LYS A 963 -0.73 -11.13 34.62
CA LYS A 963 0.44 -10.78 35.47
C LYS A 963 1.69 -11.67 35.32
N ALA A 964 1.60 -12.83 34.66
CA ALA A 964 2.74 -13.68 34.34
C ALA A 964 3.48 -13.26 33.04
N SER A 965 2.84 -12.47 32.18
CA SER A 965 3.35 -12.13 30.85
C SER A 965 4.62 -11.28 30.92
N ASN A 966 5.63 -11.62 30.14
CA ASN A 966 6.95 -10.98 30.13
C ASN A 966 7.56 -10.93 28.71
N THR A 967 8.72 -10.29 28.58
CA THR A 967 9.33 -9.98 27.28
C THR A 967 9.68 -11.22 26.45
N TYR A 968 10.08 -12.35 27.05
CA TYR A 968 10.36 -13.59 26.31
C TYR A 968 9.11 -14.14 25.63
N GLY A 969 8.00 -14.25 26.37
CA GLY A 969 6.73 -14.66 25.80
C GLY A 969 6.12 -13.61 24.87
N SER A 970 6.30 -12.32 25.15
CA SER A 970 5.89 -11.25 24.24
C SER A 970 6.62 -11.35 22.89
N ILE A 971 7.93 -11.57 22.87
CA ILE A 971 8.72 -11.80 21.65
C ILE A 971 8.32 -13.12 20.97
N ALA A 972 8.16 -14.22 21.72
CA ALA A 972 7.80 -15.50 21.12
C ALA A 972 6.38 -15.47 20.54
N GLY A 973 5.40 -14.94 21.26
CA GLY A 973 4.02 -14.82 20.81
C GLY A 973 3.80 -13.73 19.76
N TYR A 974 4.64 -12.68 19.75
CA TYR A 974 4.92 -11.88 18.56
C TYR A 974 5.37 -12.87 17.48
N ILE A 975 6.60 -13.40 17.47
CA ILE A 975 7.17 -14.33 16.47
C ILE A 975 6.24 -15.48 16.01
N PHE A 976 5.32 -16.03 16.82
CA PHE A 976 4.44 -17.17 16.48
C PHE A 976 3.01 -16.83 16.04
N GLY A 977 2.36 -15.79 16.58
CA GLY A 977 1.27 -15.13 15.85
C GLY A 977 1.80 -14.56 14.52
N LEU A 978 3.04 -14.11 14.60
CA LEU A 978 3.94 -13.76 13.53
C LEU A 978 4.57 -15.02 12.85
N PHE A 979 4.14 -16.27 13.13
CA PHE A 979 4.49 -17.53 12.39
C PHE A 979 3.32 -18.26 11.69
N LEU A 980 2.07 -18.09 12.15
CA LEU A 980 0.89 -18.61 11.43
C LEU A 980 0.17 -17.60 10.51
N ARG A 981 -0.25 -16.45 11.03
CA ARG A 981 -1.12 -15.44 10.36
C ARG A 981 -0.72 -14.90 8.98
N VAL A 982 0.47 -15.19 8.47
CA VAL A 982 1.03 -14.70 7.20
C VAL A 982 1.47 -15.91 6.36
N GLY A 983 1.00 -17.12 6.70
CA GLY A 983 1.41 -18.43 6.19
C GLY A 983 0.50 -19.17 5.19
N GLY A 984 -0.79 -18.88 5.05
CA GLY A 984 -1.65 -19.46 4.00
C GLY A 984 -2.58 -18.50 3.27
N GLY A 985 -2.27 -18.03 2.06
CA GLY A 985 -3.09 -17.26 1.11
C GLY A 985 -4.00 -16.22 1.72
N GLU A 986 -3.58 -14.96 1.85
CA GLU A 986 -4.58 -13.96 2.19
C GLU A 986 -5.18 -13.51 0.88
N ASP A 987 -6.27 -14.00 0.34
CA ASP A 987 -6.38 -13.92 -1.12
C ASP A 987 -6.66 -12.53 -1.78
N LYS A 988 -6.20 -11.40 -1.19
CA LYS A 988 -6.44 -10.00 -1.60
C LYS A 988 -5.23 -9.00 -1.73
N ILE A 989 -4.11 -8.93 -0.97
CA ILE A 989 -2.79 -8.16 -1.23
C ILE A 989 -1.35 -8.68 -0.80
N GLY A 990 -0.63 -9.43 -1.62
CA GLY A 990 0.73 -9.91 -1.45
C GLY A 990 0.87 -11.41 -1.33
N PHE A 991 0.43 -11.97 -0.24
CA PHE A 991 0.88 -13.18 0.40
C PHE A 991 0.00 -14.42 0.06
N HIS A 992 0.16 -14.95 -1.16
CA HIS A 992 -0.06 -16.36 -1.58
C HIS A 992 0.06 -17.43 -0.41
N PRO A 993 -0.42 -18.71 -0.49
CA PRO A 993 -0.25 -19.74 0.58
C PRO A 993 0.90 -20.77 0.50
N PHE A 994 1.45 -21.21 1.65
CA PHE A 994 2.24 -22.46 1.80
C PHE A 994 1.96 -23.26 3.08
N ILE A 995 1.66 -22.60 4.20
CA ILE A 995 0.74 -23.17 5.18
C ILE A 995 -0.65 -23.11 4.53
N LYS A 996 -0.87 -23.93 3.49
CA LYS A 996 -2.20 -24.19 2.94
C LYS A 996 -2.99 -24.82 4.09
N TYR A 997 -3.81 -24.02 4.77
CA TYR A 997 -4.61 -24.50 5.90
C TYR A 997 -5.67 -25.48 5.39
N PRO A 998 -6.33 -26.26 6.27
CA PRO A 998 -7.42 -27.13 5.86
C PRO A 998 -8.47 -26.38 5.03
N PHE A 999 -9.08 -27.06 4.05
CA PHE A 999 -10.05 -26.44 3.13
C PHE A 999 -9.51 -25.28 2.28
N TYR A 1000 -8.18 -25.14 2.14
CA TYR A 1000 -7.62 -24.28 1.12
C TYR A 1000 -8.00 -24.76 -0.29
N ASP A 1001 -8.52 -23.83 -1.08
CA ASP A 1001 -8.98 -24.03 -2.46
C ASP A 1001 -8.12 -23.13 -3.37
N GLU A 1002 -7.48 -23.68 -4.41
CA GLU A 1002 -6.59 -22.88 -5.26
C GLU A 1002 -7.32 -21.67 -5.91
N VAL A 1003 -8.63 -21.80 -6.18
CA VAL A 1003 -9.46 -20.79 -6.84
C VAL A 1003 -10.15 -19.86 -5.84
N LYS A 1004 -10.65 -20.39 -4.71
CA LYS A 1004 -11.42 -19.63 -3.72
C LYS A 1004 -10.60 -19.11 -2.54
N GLY A 1005 -9.33 -19.50 -2.43
CA GLY A 1005 -8.43 -19.06 -1.39
C GLY A 1005 -8.55 -19.86 -0.08
N GLN A 1006 -8.17 -19.25 1.05
CA GLN A 1006 -8.51 -19.84 2.35
C GLN A 1006 -10.00 -19.79 2.62
N LEU A 1007 -10.57 -20.95 2.90
CA LEU A 1007 -11.93 -21.08 3.41
C LEU A 1007 -11.97 -21.26 4.95
N PHE A 1008 -10.82 -21.58 5.55
CA PHE A 1008 -10.64 -21.77 6.99
C PHE A 1008 -10.30 -20.46 7.73
N PRO A 1009 -10.77 -20.24 8.97
CA PRO A 1009 -10.52 -19.03 9.77
C PRO A 1009 -9.11 -19.00 10.39
N PHE A 1010 -8.08 -19.00 9.54
CA PHE A 1010 -6.69 -19.07 9.99
C PHE A 1010 -6.24 -17.78 10.71
N ARG A 1011 -6.88 -16.59 10.53
CA ARG A 1011 -6.47 -15.38 11.30
C ARG A 1011 -6.78 -15.58 12.76
N THR A 1012 -8.00 -16.04 13.04
CA THR A 1012 -8.48 -16.36 14.38
C THR A 1012 -7.65 -17.48 14.99
N LEU A 1013 -7.36 -18.57 14.25
CA LEU A 1013 -6.41 -19.59 14.71
C LEU A 1013 -5.05 -18.99 15.07
N SER A 1014 -4.53 -18.10 14.22
CA SER A 1014 -3.22 -17.49 14.43
C SER A 1014 -3.20 -16.47 15.57
N MET A 1015 -4.30 -15.78 15.83
CA MET A 1015 -4.53 -14.93 17.00
C MET A 1015 -4.54 -15.78 18.27
N ILE A 1016 -5.23 -16.91 18.26
CA ILE A 1016 -5.26 -17.87 19.37
C ILE A 1016 -3.86 -18.42 19.63
N VAL A 1017 -3.13 -18.86 18.61
CA VAL A 1017 -1.75 -19.36 18.79
C VAL A 1017 -0.77 -18.26 19.20
N SER A 1018 -0.94 -17.01 18.73
CA SER A 1018 -0.24 -15.82 19.23
C SER A 1018 -0.40 -15.73 20.74
N PHE A 1019 -1.64 -15.61 21.20
CA PHE A 1019 -2.01 -15.51 22.62
C PHE A 1019 -1.49 -16.69 23.46
N SER A 1020 -1.74 -17.92 23.02
CA SER A 1020 -1.27 -19.14 23.70
C SER A 1020 0.26 -19.17 23.82
N THR A 1021 0.99 -18.70 22.80
CA THR A 1021 2.46 -18.64 22.84
C THR A 1021 2.93 -17.53 23.79
N ILE A 1022 2.28 -16.36 23.83
CA ILE A 1022 2.61 -15.31 24.82
C ILE A 1022 2.50 -15.89 26.22
N VAL A 1023 1.38 -16.54 26.55
CA VAL A 1023 1.13 -17.07 27.90
C VAL A 1023 2.11 -18.20 28.23
N SER A 1024 2.24 -19.20 27.36
CA SER A 1024 3.03 -20.41 27.61
C SER A 1024 4.52 -20.11 27.73
N VAL A 1025 5.10 -19.33 26.80
CA VAL A 1025 6.52 -18.99 26.83
C VAL A 1025 6.83 -17.98 27.94
N SER A 1026 5.90 -17.06 28.27
CA SER A 1026 6.06 -16.21 29.45
C SER A 1026 6.15 -17.06 30.73
N PHE A 1027 5.24 -18.02 30.90
CA PHE A 1027 5.20 -18.88 32.08
C PHE A 1027 6.44 -19.77 32.18
N LEU A 1028 6.86 -20.39 31.08
CA LEU A 1028 8.06 -21.22 31.02
C LEU A 1028 9.33 -20.42 31.32
N ALA A 1029 9.52 -19.25 30.69
CA ALA A 1029 10.67 -18.39 30.97
C ALA A 1029 10.68 -17.96 32.45
N LYS A 1030 9.52 -17.56 33.00
CA LYS A 1030 9.37 -17.22 34.41
C LYS A 1030 9.77 -18.38 35.32
N TYR A 1031 9.28 -19.59 35.05
CA TYR A 1031 9.60 -20.79 35.82
C TYR A 1031 11.12 -21.12 35.78
N LEU A 1032 11.76 -21.03 34.61
CA LEU A 1032 13.18 -21.36 34.44
C LEU A 1032 14.11 -20.40 35.19
N PHE A 1033 13.78 -19.10 35.25
CA PHE A 1033 14.56 -18.11 36.00
C PHE A 1033 14.21 -18.10 37.50
N GLU A 1034 12.93 -18.18 37.90
CA GLU A 1034 12.54 -18.23 39.33
C GLU A 1034 12.90 -19.53 40.05
N ARG A 1035 13.30 -20.59 39.33
CA ARG A 1035 13.83 -21.84 39.89
C ARG A 1035 15.34 -21.99 39.73
N GLU A 1036 16.04 -20.96 39.28
CA GLU A 1036 17.50 -20.92 39.03
C GLU A 1036 18.03 -21.99 38.05
N ILE A 1037 17.13 -22.72 37.35
CA ILE A 1037 17.46 -23.69 36.29
C ILE A 1037 18.26 -23.00 35.17
N ILE A 1038 17.96 -21.73 34.91
CA ILE A 1038 18.81 -20.84 34.12
C ILE A 1038 19.26 -19.69 35.03
N PRO A 1039 20.56 -19.55 35.34
CA PRO A 1039 21.09 -18.44 36.13
C PRO A 1039 20.77 -17.07 35.54
N LEU A 1040 20.36 -16.10 36.38
CA LEU A 1040 19.93 -14.75 35.99
C LEU A 1040 20.96 -13.94 35.20
N LYS A 1041 22.25 -14.29 35.25
CA LYS A 1041 23.29 -13.74 34.36
C LYS A 1041 23.01 -13.95 32.86
N TYR A 1042 22.12 -14.88 32.52
CA TYR A 1042 21.65 -15.15 31.16
C TYR A 1042 20.32 -14.45 30.80
N ASP A 1043 19.74 -13.64 31.69
CA ASP A 1043 18.56 -12.80 31.38
C ASP A 1043 18.95 -11.57 30.53
N PHE A 1044 19.35 -11.82 29.27
CA PHE A 1044 19.82 -10.77 28.35
C PHE A 1044 18.74 -9.75 27.94
N LEU A 1045 17.46 -10.06 28.19
CA LEU A 1045 16.34 -9.11 28.02
C LEU A 1045 16.08 -8.25 29.27
N ASN A 1046 16.71 -8.56 30.42
CA ASN A 1046 16.42 -7.99 31.74
C ASN A 1046 14.92 -8.09 32.12
N ALA A 1047 14.24 -9.15 31.71
CA ALA A 1047 12.81 -9.34 31.96
C ALA A 1047 12.50 -9.74 33.42
N PHE A 1048 13.49 -10.25 34.14
CA PHE A 1048 13.43 -10.66 35.54
C PHE A 1048 14.45 -9.91 36.41
N ARG A 1049 15.59 -9.50 35.85
CA ARG A 1049 16.69 -8.82 36.57
C ARG A 1049 16.26 -7.57 37.37
N LYS A 1050 15.33 -6.76 36.84
CA LYS A 1050 14.73 -5.63 37.58
C LYS A 1050 14.06 -6.05 38.90
N SER A 1051 13.48 -7.25 38.94
CA SER A 1051 12.80 -7.75 40.14
C SER A 1051 13.77 -8.19 41.24
N GLU A 1052 15.07 -8.34 40.95
CA GLU A 1052 16.09 -8.53 41.99
C GLU A 1052 16.50 -7.19 42.60
N GLU A 1053 16.75 -6.14 41.80
CA GLU A 1053 17.05 -4.80 42.33
C GLU A 1053 15.91 -4.27 43.23
N GLU A 1054 14.64 -4.52 42.86
CA GLU A 1054 13.47 -4.20 43.70
C GLU A 1054 13.33 -5.12 44.96
N LYS A 1055 13.80 -6.37 44.90
CA LYS A 1055 13.85 -7.28 46.07
C LYS A 1055 15.00 -6.95 47.02
N GLU A 1056 16.17 -6.60 46.51
CA GLU A 1056 17.29 -6.12 47.33
C GLU A 1056 16.93 -4.79 48.00
N GLN A 1057 16.23 -3.88 47.31
CA GLN A 1057 15.71 -2.66 47.96
C GLN A 1057 14.72 -2.99 49.09
N THR A 1058 13.91 -4.05 48.96
CA THR A 1058 12.93 -4.46 49.98
C THR A 1058 13.44 -5.46 51.05
N LYS A 1059 14.67 -5.96 50.97
CA LYS A 1059 15.32 -6.71 52.08
C LYS A 1059 15.47 -5.84 53.35
N PRO A 1060 15.21 -6.38 54.56
CA PRO A 1060 15.44 -5.69 55.83
C PRO A 1060 16.87 -5.14 55.97
N ALA A 1061 17.04 -4.08 56.77
CA ALA A 1061 18.30 -3.35 56.86
C ALA A 1061 19.47 -4.18 57.42
N GLU A 1062 19.20 -5.18 58.26
CA GLU A 1062 20.22 -5.99 58.94
C GLU A 1062 21.03 -6.87 57.97
N GLU A 1063 20.39 -7.49 56.97
CA GLU A 1063 21.09 -8.29 55.95
C GLU A 1063 22.06 -7.46 55.09
N LYS A 1064 21.78 -6.16 54.92
CA LYS A 1064 22.63 -5.24 54.13
C LYS A 1064 23.91 -4.85 54.86
N PHE A 1065 23.97 -5.02 56.18
CA PHE A 1065 25.17 -4.74 56.97
C PHE A 1065 26.15 -5.92 56.89
N ILE A 1066 25.66 -7.14 57.15
CA ILE A 1066 26.47 -8.36 57.23
C ILE A 1066 27.22 -8.67 55.92
N MET A 1067 26.58 -8.45 54.76
CA MET A 1067 27.23 -8.60 53.44
C MET A 1067 28.43 -7.66 53.24
N LYS A 1068 28.41 -6.49 53.87
CA LYS A 1068 29.40 -5.43 53.62
C LYS A 1068 30.65 -5.61 54.46
N ASP A 1069 30.48 -5.87 55.76
CA ASP A 1069 31.59 -6.20 56.67
C ASP A 1069 32.39 -7.44 56.20
N TYR A 1070 31.77 -8.35 55.43
CA TYR A 1070 32.45 -9.52 54.85
C TYR A 1070 33.28 -9.23 53.59
N GLN A 1071 33.09 -8.06 52.94
CA GLN A 1071 33.92 -7.61 51.81
C GLN A 1071 35.02 -6.65 52.27
N ASP A 1072 34.72 -5.73 53.18
CA ASP A 1072 35.68 -4.72 53.64
C ASP A 1072 36.81 -5.32 54.52
N ASN A 1073 36.64 -6.53 55.07
CA ASN A 1073 37.66 -7.28 55.85
C ASN A 1073 38.58 -8.19 54.99
N LYS A 1074 38.82 -7.87 53.70
CA LYS A 1074 39.62 -8.75 52.81
C LYS A 1074 40.58 -8.03 51.84
N ILE A 1075 41.11 -6.89 52.26
CA ILE A 1075 42.19 -6.13 51.61
C ILE A 1075 43.34 -5.95 52.61
#